data_AF-A0A2D6YSL3-F1
#
_entry.id   AF-A0A2D6YSL3-F1
#
_cell.length_a   1.000
_cell.length_b   1.000
_cell.length_c   1.000
_cell.angle_alpha   90.00
_cell.angle_beta   90.00
_cell.angle_gamma   90.00
#
_symmetry.space_group_name_H-M   'P 1'
#
loop_
_entity.id
_entity.type
_entity.pdbx_description
1 polymer ?
#
loop_
_entity_poly.entity_id
_entity_poly.type
_entity_poly.pdbx_seq_one_letter_code
_entity_poly.pdbx_strand_id
1 'polypeptide(L)'
;MSLALFGMISPGEFFGATVGTAPWTAMTAVVSISIYVTGRRRLRRGGPRTAMRFPAWRLGSFVLGWAGLLVAVATPLDAAAERTLSAHMIQHMLLALVVPPLWWFGAPAMPMLMGLPRSIRSGIVGPLLASPLVRNTMRRITHPVVGWTAMAAATLGWHVPAAYELAIQDPTWHLVEHVTMLGAGLLFWLPVVQPFPVRSPWPRIAMIPYLVTADIVNTVVSAALAFASGPVYGWYAKVSAAHGVDAILDQQLAAGLMWVPGNLAYLVPAMVITARWMLGRATVDPAPIATPTSAGVALRVIPAGPDRGDLLRTPLLGRLLGSARFRLGLRLASLAVLIAIAVDGILGPDESPMNLAGTLPWTHWRGGVVLLALLVGNVACFACPLVASRSVLRRWVRPTRKWPRVLRSKWLAVALVVTWLVVYEAFDLWDSPFATAMLLLGMVGAATCVDLLFEGSAFCRYVCPVGQYQMATSTMSSRTVSAIDPGRCDTCTTRDCLVGGPRGPGCGLDLLIPKKAGNLDCTFCLDCVTACPHGNVGIVRQVPGADLAMADVRSGFGRLAHRLDVGVLLAVIAIGGIVNAAGMTAPVVEAMDRIPIEPRWLLEGGFVLVAILVGLLGLALASIGDRGVPRTERLVRIGLAVTPLGTAMWIVHFGFHLVTGWPTAEAALTRVGHDLGATAQMPDRIMSCCVPPPDWMLPVELLVLSVGLAGSLGIAWWGWRAAAISVGSTASPDAVTRRWLPSAMVLVGLWAITAWIVFQPMEMRGTSGFMP
;
A
#
# COMPACT_ATOMS: atom_id res chain seq x y z
N MET A 1 -21.71 1.34 12.55
CA MET A 1 -22.58 2.54 12.57
C MET A 1 -23.05 2.80 11.14
N SER A 2 -24.31 2.52 10.85
CA SER A 2 -24.85 2.47 9.48
C SER A 2 -24.87 3.84 8.81
N LEU A 3 -24.69 3.85 7.48
CA LEU A 3 -25.02 4.93 6.52
C LEU A 3 -26.47 5.48 6.63
N ALA A 4 -27.23 5.07 7.65
CA ALA A 4 -28.62 5.40 7.90
C ALA A 4 -28.85 6.83 8.43
N LEU A 5 -27.79 7.58 8.80
CA LEU A 5 -27.90 8.99 9.17
C LEU A 5 -28.08 9.93 7.97
N PHE A 6 -27.77 9.47 6.75
CA PHE A 6 -28.23 10.12 5.51
C PHE A 6 -29.56 9.50 5.10
N GLY A 7 -30.64 9.85 5.80
CA GLY A 7 -31.99 9.64 5.25
C GLY A 7 -32.00 10.17 3.81
N MET A 8 -32.58 9.41 2.88
CA MET A 8 -32.71 9.84 1.49
C MET A 8 -33.63 11.07 1.43
N ILE A 9 -33.05 12.26 1.63
CA ILE A 9 -33.73 13.53 1.46
C ILE A 9 -34.14 13.61 0.00
N SER A 10 -35.42 13.83 -0.25
CA SER A 10 -35.90 14.00 -1.61
C SER A 10 -35.23 15.24 -2.25
N PRO A 11 -34.98 15.27 -3.57
CA PRO A 11 -34.40 16.45 -4.22
C PRO A 11 -35.17 17.76 -3.93
N GLY A 12 -36.48 17.67 -3.67
CA GLY A 12 -37.33 18.80 -3.31
C GLY A 12 -37.08 19.32 -1.88
N GLU A 13 -36.92 18.43 -0.90
CA GLU A 13 -36.59 18.80 0.49
C GLU A 13 -35.17 19.37 0.59
N PHE A 14 -34.21 18.80 -0.13
CA PHE A 14 -32.85 19.35 -0.19
C PHE A 14 -32.86 20.75 -0.80
N PHE A 15 -33.60 20.96 -1.89
CA PHE A 15 -33.74 22.27 -2.51
C PHE A 15 -34.41 23.29 -1.58
N GLY A 16 -35.49 22.91 -0.89
CA GLY A 16 -36.16 23.75 0.10
C GLY A 16 -35.27 24.13 1.29
N ALA A 17 -34.54 23.16 1.84
CA ALA A 17 -33.60 23.38 2.94
C ALA A 17 -32.43 24.28 2.52
N THR A 18 -31.90 24.10 1.31
CA THR A 18 -30.79 24.91 0.78
C THR A 18 -31.17 26.37 0.58
N VAL A 19 -32.37 26.63 0.04
CA VAL A 19 -32.88 28.00 -0.16
C VAL A 19 -33.22 28.66 1.18
N GLY A 20 -33.67 27.89 2.18
CA GLY A 20 -33.97 28.40 3.51
C GLY A 20 -32.74 28.75 4.36
N THR A 21 -31.67 27.93 4.29
CA THR A 21 -30.51 28.04 5.18
C THR A 21 -29.33 28.79 4.57
N ALA A 22 -29.14 28.72 3.25
CA ALA A 22 -28.03 29.37 2.55
C ALA A 22 -28.50 30.15 1.29
N PRO A 23 -29.49 31.06 1.39
CA PRO A 23 -30.09 31.73 0.22
C PRO A 23 -29.07 32.52 -0.61
N TRP A 24 -28.12 33.19 0.05
CA TRP A 24 -27.08 33.98 -0.61
C TRP A 24 -26.08 33.12 -1.38
N THR A 25 -25.70 31.95 -0.84
CA THR A 25 -24.82 30.99 -1.51
C THR A 25 -25.53 30.39 -2.73
N ALA A 26 -26.79 30.00 -2.60
CA ALA A 26 -27.60 29.49 -3.70
C ALA A 26 -27.78 30.52 -4.83
N MET A 27 -28.09 31.78 -4.47
CA MET A 27 -28.18 32.87 -5.44
C MET A 27 -26.85 33.08 -6.18
N THR A 28 -25.73 33.07 -5.44
CA THR A 28 -24.40 33.24 -6.03
C THR A 28 -24.01 32.07 -6.94
N ALA A 29 -24.42 30.84 -6.59
CA ALA A 29 -24.27 29.67 -7.44
C ALA A 29 -25.03 29.85 -8.77
N VAL A 30 -26.32 30.22 -8.72
CA VAL A 30 -27.14 30.42 -9.92
C VAL A 30 -26.57 31.52 -10.82
N VAL A 31 -26.18 32.66 -10.24
CA VAL A 31 -25.60 33.78 -10.99
C VAL A 31 -24.27 33.36 -11.63
N SER A 32 -23.36 32.76 -10.87
CA SER A 32 -22.04 32.37 -11.38
C SER A 32 -22.10 31.29 -12.46
N ILE A 33 -22.97 30.28 -12.29
CA ILE A 33 -23.22 29.23 -13.29
C ILE A 33 -23.80 29.84 -14.57
N SER A 34 -24.76 30.77 -14.44
CA SER A 34 -25.37 31.46 -15.60
C SER A 34 -24.35 32.26 -16.41
N ILE A 35 -23.46 32.99 -15.71
CA ILE A 35 -22.35 33.72 -16.35
C ILE A 35 -21.40 32.72 -17.03
N TYR A 36 -20.99 31.66 -16.34
CA TYR A 36 -20.08 30.64 -16.88
C TYR A 36 -20.66 29.98 -18.15
N VAL A 37 -21.93 29.55 -18.12
CA VAL A 37 -22.61 28.92 -19.26
C VAL A 37 -22.68 29.87 -20.45
N THR A 38 -23.02 31.14 -20.20
CA THR A 38 -23.09 32.17 -21.24
C THR A 38 -21.72 32.42 -21.87
N GLY A 39 -20.67 32.57 -21.07
CA GLY A 39 -19.32 32.77 -21.57
C GLY A 39 -18.76 31.55 -22.29
N ARG A 40 -19.04 30.34 -21.80
CA ARG A 40 -18.71 29.09 -22.49
C ARG A 40 -19.37 29.01 -23.86
N ARG A 41 -20.67 29.34 -23.97
CA ARG A 41 -21.39 29.37 -25.27
C ARG A 41 -20.73 30.36 -26.23
N ARG A 42 -20.35 31.56 -25.78
CA ARG A 42 -19.64 32.56 -26.59
C ARG A 42 -18.26 32.08 -27.02
N LEU A 43 -17.48 31.49 -26.12
CA LEU A 43 -16.15 30.94 -26.42
C LEU A 43 -16.20 29.78 -27.43
N ARG A 44 -17.22 28.91 -27.34
CA ARG A 44 -17.40 27.81 -28.31
C ARG A 44 -17.78 28.30 -29.70
N ARG A 45 -18.46 29.44 -29.82
CA ARG A 45 -18.76 30.09 -31.13
C ARG A 45 -17.52 30.70 -31.79
N GLY A 46 -16.45 30.97 -31.02
CA GLY A 46 -15.18 31.52 -31.51
C GLY A 46 -14.25 30.52 -32.21
N GLY A 47 -14.76 29.34 -32.60
CA GLY A 47 -14.05 28.36 -33.44
C GLY A 47 -13.68 27.02 -32.75
N PRO A 48 -13.27 26.01 -33.53
CA PRO A 48 -13.06 24.63 -33.05
C PRO A 48 -12.00 24.50 -31.96
N ARG A 49 -10.89 25.25 -32.07
CA ARG A 49 -9.78 25.24 -31.09
C ARG A 49 -10.22 25.68 -29.70
N THR A 50 -11.07 26.71 -29.63
CA THR A 50 -11.60 27.23 -28.36
C THR A 50 -12.67 26.29 -27.81
N ALA A 51 -13.49 25.67 -28.69
CA ALA A 51 -14.47 24.69 -28.28
C ALA A 51 -13.86 23.43 -27.64
N MET A 52 -12.73 22.94 -28.17
CA MET A 52 -11.99 21.81 -27.60
C MET A 52 -11.39 22.10 -26.21
N ARG A 53 -11.07 23.37 -25.91
CA ARG A 53 -10.51 23.76 -24.60
C ARG A 53 -11.56 23.78 -23.47
N PHE A 54 -12.84 24.01 -23.81
CA PHE A 54 -13.96 24.10 -22.86
C PHE A 54 -15.05 23.03 -23.10
N PRO A 55 -14.70 21.74 -22.98
CA PRO A 55 -15.64 20.61 -23.12
C PRO A 55 -16.68 20.58 -22.00
N ALA A 56 -17.71 19.75 -22.14
CA ALA A 56 -18.84 19.68 -21.20
C ALA A 56 -18.42 19.25 -19.78
N TRP A 57 -17.39 18.40 -19.65
CA TRP A 57 -16.93 17.94 -18.33
C TRP A 57 -16.43 19.09 -17.44
N ARG A 58 -15.87 20.17 -18.01
CA ARG A 58 -15.44 21.36 -17.23
C ARG A 58 -16.63 22.11 -16.63
N LEU A 59 -17.73 22.20 -17.37
CA LEU A 59 -18.98 22.75 -16.84
C LEU A 59 -19.50 21.83 -15.72
N GLY A 60 -19.47 20.51 -15.94
CA GLY A 60 -19.81 19.52 -14.92
C GLY A 60 -19.01 19.70 -13.63
N SER A 61 -17.68 19.81 -13.72
CA SER A 61 -16.82 20.06 -12.56
C SER A 61 -17.15 21.37 -11.84
N PHE A 62 -17.41 22.45 -12.59
CA PHE A 62 -17.76 23.75 -11.99
C PHE A 62 -19.10 23.70 -11.23
N VAL A 63 -20.11 23.05 -11.82
CA VAL A 63 -21.42 22.87 -11.18
C VAL A 63 -21.31 21.93 -9.97
N LEU A 64 -20.54 20.84 -10.07
CA LEU A 64 -20.29 19.94 -8.95
C LEU A 64 -19.55 20.63 -7.80
N GLY A 65 -18.65 21.57 -8.07
CA GLY A 65 -18.02 22.37 -7.02
C GLY A 65 -19.04 23.25 -6.27
N TRP A 66 -19.99 23.86 -6.98
CA TRP A 66 -21.09 24.59 -6.33
C TRP A 66 -22.02 23.68 -5.55
N ALA A 67 -22.36 22.52 -6.10
CA ALA A 67 -23.16 21.53 -5.38
C ALA A 67 -22.45 21.08 -4.10
N GLY A 68 -21.13 20.82 -4.15
CA GLY A 68 -20.34 20.47 -2.97
C GLY A 68 -20.29 21.58 -1.93
N LEU A 69 -20.16 22.84 -2.35
CA LEU A 69 -20.23 23.98 -1.42
C LEU A 69 -21.61 24.10 -0.77
N LEU A 70 -22.69 23.96 -1.54
CA LEU A 70 -24.05 24.01 -1.00
C LEU A 70 -24.31 22.86 -0.02
N VAL A 71 -23.84 21.64 -0.33
CA VAL A 71 -23.91 20.51 0.60
C VAL A 71 -23.12 20.80 1.88
N ALA A 72 -21.96 21.45 1.78
CA ALA A 72 -21.14 21.79 2.94
C ALA A 72 -21.83 22.82 3.87
N VAL A 73 -22.42 23.88 3.32
CA VAL A 73 -22.92 25.03 4.12
C VAL A 73 -24.44 25.06 4.31
N ALA A 74 -25.17 24.05 3.84
CA ALA A 74 -26.62 23.95 4.01
C ALA A 74 -26.99 22.75 4.88
N THR A 75 -28.13 22.84 5.54
CA THR A 75 -28.78 21.71 6.22
C THR A 75 -29.07 20.60 5.20
N PRO A 76 -28.73 19.32 5.47
CA PRO A 76 -28.53 18.70 6.78
C PRO A 76 -27.09 18.68 7.31
N LEU A 77 -26.08 18.89 6.48
CA LEU A 77 -24.69 18.64 6.91
C LEU A 77 -24.21 19.67 7.92
N ASP A 78 -24.53 20.94 7.69
CA ASP A 78 -24.21 22.05 8.60
C ASP A 78 -24.83 21.82 10.01
N ALA A 79 -26.09 21.38 10.05
CA ALA A 79 -26.75 21.03 11.30
C ALA A 79 -26.21 19.74 11.96
N ALA A 80 -25.65 18.82 11.18
CA ALA A 80 -24.99 17.63 11.71
C ALA A 80 -23.60 17.95 12.26
N ALA A 81 -22.88 18.89 11.64
CA ALA A 81 -21.56 19.33 12.06
C ALA A 81 -21.56 20.00 13.44
N GLU A 82 -22.64 20.66 13.83
CA GLU A 82 -22.80 21.20 15.18
C GLU A 82 -22.94 20.09 16.25
N ARG A 83 -23.35 18.88 15.85
CA ARG A 83 -23.67 17.76 16.75
C ARG A 83 -22.55 16.74 16.87
N THR A 84 -21.82 16.48 15.78
CA THR A 84 -20.72 15.50 15.75
C THR A 84 -19.49 16.05 15.06
N LEU A 85 -18.32 15.71 15.62
CA LEU A 85 -17.02 16.09 15.08
C LEU A 85 -16.78 15.46 13.71
N SER A 86 -17.26 14.23 13.50
CA SER A 86 -17.14 13.53 12.22
C SER A 86 -17.88 14.25 11.07
N ALA A 87 -19.09 14.76 11.31
CA ALA A 87 -19.84 15.52 10.32
C ALA A 87 -19.17 16.86 10.02
N HIS A 88 -18.66 17.52 11.07
CA HIS A 88 -17.88 18.74 10.93
C HIS A 88 -16.62 18.50 10.09
N MET A 89 -15.85 17.44 10.34
CA MET A 89 -14.69 17.10 9.49
C MET A 89 -15.08 16.88 8.02
N ILE A 90 -16.20 16.21 7.72
CA ILE A 90 -16.68 16.06 6.34
C ILE A 90 -16.91 17.43 5.69
N GLN A 91 -17.53 18.37 6.41
CA GLN A 91 -17.77 19.74 5.95
C GLN A 91 -16.44 20.46 5.61
N HIS A 92 -15.45 20.45 6.50
CA HIS A 92 -14.16 21.09 6.23
C HIS A 92 -13.38 20.40 5.10
N MET A 93 -13.43 19.07 5.00
CA MET A 93 -12.81 18.35 3.89
C MET A 93 -13.44 18.69 2.54
N LEU A 94 -14.76 18.86 2.47
CA LEU A 94 -15.43 19.33 1.26
C LEU A 94 -14.90 20.71 0.84
N LEU A 95 -14.81 21.64 1.79
CA LEU A 95 -14.36 23.01 1.56
C LEU A 95 -12.88 23.12 1.18
N ALA A 96 -12.00 22.31 1.77
CA ALA A 96 -10.56 22.38 1.55
C ALA A 96 -10.08 21.51 0.37
N LEU A 97 -10.63 20.30 0.23
CA LEU A 97 -10.06 19.23 -0.61
C LEU A 97 -10.91 18.87 -1.82
N VAL A 98 -12.21 19.18 -1.83
CA VAL A 98 -13.12 18.76 -2.92
C VAL A 98 -13.58 19.93 -3.77
N VAL A 99 -14.17 20.96 -3.16
CA VAL A 99 -14.72 22.13 -3.85
C VAL A 99 -13.64 22.89 -4.65
N PRO A 100 -12.46 23.22 -4.09
CA PRO A 100 -11.48 24.03 -4.81
C PRO A 100 -10.91 23.35 -6.06
N PRO A 101 -10.50 22.06 -6.04
CA PRO A 101 -10.08 21.36 -7.25
C PRO A 101 -11.18 21.32 -8.31
N LEU A 102 -12.43 21.05 -7.94
CA LEU A 102 -13.56 20.99 -8.88
C LEU A 102 -13.77 22.33 -9.60
N TRP A 103 -13.74 23.44 -8.86
CA TRP A 103 -13.80 24.77 -9.45
C TRP A 103 -12.61 25.04 -10.37
N TRP A 104 -11.39 24.67 -10.00
CA TRP A 104 -10.22 24.81 -10.88
C TRP A 104 -10.25 23.91 -12.11
N PHE A 105 -10.75 22.68 -12.01
CA PHE A 105 -10.99 21.82 -13.16
C PHE A 105 -11.99 22.43 -14.15
N GLY A 106 -12.93 23.24 -13.66
CA GLY A 106 -13.82 24.06 -14.47
C GLY A 106 -13.13 25.13 -15.33
N ALA A 107 -11.87 25.49 -15.06
CA ALA A 107 -11.15 26.60 -15.70
C ALA A 107 -12.00 27.89 -15.85
N PRO A 108 -12.52 28.45 -14.73
CA PRO A 108 -13.60 29.43 -14.74
C PRO A 108 -13.19 30.82 -15.22
N ALA A 109 -11.90 31.17 -15.17
CA ALA A 109 -11.41 32.51 -15.49
C ALA A 109 -11.94 33.06 -16.83
N MET A 110 -11.80 32.31 -17.92
CA MET A 110 -12.21 32.77 -19.25
C MET A 110 -13.74 32.69 -19.48
N PRO A 111 -14.44 31.59 -19.14
CA PRO A 111 -15.90 31.56 -19.23
C PRO A 111 -16.58 32.63 -18.37
N MET A 112 -16.12 32.88 -17.15
CA MET A 112 -16.70 33.94 -16.31
C MET A 112 -16.47 35.33 -16.91
N LEU A 113 -15.24 35.63 -17.37
CA LEU A 113 -14.92 36.91 -18.00
C LEU A 113 -15.74 37.15 -19.29
N MET A 114 -15.90 36.11 -20.12
CA MET A 114 -16.65 36.21 -21.38
C MET A 114 -18.16 36.17 -21.20
N GLY A 115 -18.64 35.69 -20.05
CA GLY A 115 -20.05 35.68 -19.68
C GLY A 115 -20.57 37.05 -19.26
N LEU A 116 -19.70 37.90 -18.71
CA LEU A 116 -20.05 39.24 -18.27
C LEU A 116 -20.54 40.13 -19.45
N PRO A 117 -21.42 41.12 -19.16
CA PRO A 117 -21.76 42.19 -20.10
C PRO A 117 -20.51 42.92 -20.60
N ARG A 118 -20.54 43.41 -21.85
CA ARG A 118 -19.40 44.11 -22.45
C ARG A 118 -18.97 45.32 -21.61
N SER A 119 -19.93 46.09 -21.11
CA SER A 119 -19.70 47.27 -20.25
C SER A 119 -18.87 46.95 -19.00
N ILE A 120 -19.24 45.90 -18.26
CA ILE A 120 -18.52 45.48 -17.05
C ILE A 120 -17.14 44.90 -17.40
N ARG A 121 -17.08 44.09 -18.46
CA ARG A 121 -15.84 43.44 -18.89
C ARG A 121 -14.77 44.43 -19.35
N SER A 122 -15.12 45.40 -20.21
CA SER A 122 -14.15 46.39 -20.73
C SER A 122 -14.03 47.63 -19.87
N GLY A 123 -15.07 48.01 -19.13
CA GLY A 123 -15.07 49.23 -18.30
C GLY A 123 -14.49 49.04 -16.91
N ILE A 124 -14.64 47.85 -16.29
CA ILE A 124 -14.24 47.62 -14.89
C ILE A 124 -13.17 46.53 -14.81
N VAL A 125 -13.50 45.32 -15.27
CA VAL A 125 -12.65 44.13 -15.05
C VAL A 125 -11.35 44.19 -15.87
N GLY A 126 -11.43 44.66 -17.12
CA GLY A 126 -10.28 44.82 -18.01
C GLY A 126 -9.21 45.76 -17.43
N PRO A 127 -9.55 47.04 -17.11
CA PRO A 127 -8.62 47.99 -16.50
C PRO A 127 -8.06 47.50 -15.16
N LEU A 128 -8.88 46.87 -14.32
CA LEU A 128 -8.45 46.34 -13.02
C LEU A 128 -7.40 45.24 -13.18
N LEU A 129 -7.63 44.27 -14.07
CA LEU A 129 -6.66 43.20 -14.35
C LEU A 129 -5.43 43.69 -15.13
N ALA A 130 -5.55 44.80 -15.86
CA ALA A 130 -4.43 45.44 -16.54
C ALA A 130 -3.49 46.17 -15.57
N SER A 131 -4.01 46.68 -14.44
CA SER A 131 -3.26 47.42 -13.42
C SER A 131 -2.01 46.64 -12.94
N PRO A 132 -0.82 47.27 -12.96
CA PRO A 132 0.41 46.66 -12.46
C PRO A 132 0.31 46.24 -10.99
N LEU A 133 -0.38 47.05 -10.16
CA LEU A 133 -0.56 46.77 -8.73
C LEU A 133 -1.37 45.49 -8.53
N VAL A 134 -2.54 45.39 -9.16
CA VAL A 134 -3.41 44.21 -9.05
C VAL A 134 -2.70 42.96 -9.56
N ARG A 135 -2.02 43.05 -10.71
CA ARG A 135 -1.26 41.92 -11.27
C ARG A 135 -0.11 41.48 -10.35
N ASN A 136 0.62 42.41 -9.77
CA ASN A 136 1.73 42.12 -8.87
C ASN A 136 1.23 41.50 -7.56
N THR A 137 0.15 42.02 -6.99
CA THR A 137 -0.49 41.48 -5.78
C THR A 137 -1.05 40.08 -6.04
N MET A 138 -1.78 39.88 -7.13
CA MET A 138 -2.27 38.55 -7.52
C MET A 138 -1.13 37.56 -7.72
N ARG A 139 -0.02 37.97 -8.35
CA ARG A 139 1.16 37.10 -8.53
C ARG A 139 1.80 36.68 -7.20
N ARG A 140 1.80 37.56 -6.19
CA ARG A 140 2.29 37.24 -4.83
C ARG A 140 1.33 36.30 -4.10
N ILE A 141 0.03 36.62 -4.08
CA ILE A 141 -0.99 35.82 -3.37
C ILE A 141 -1.14 34.42 -3.98
N THR A 142 -1.04 34.29 -5.30
CA THR A 142 -1.13 33.00 -6.00
C THR A 142 0.20 32.24 -6.08
N HIS A 143 1.23 32.70 -5.37
CA HIS A 143 2.51 32.00 -5.33
C HIS A 143 2.35 30.67 -4.58
N PRO A 144 2.98 29.56 -5.04
CA PRO A 144 2.82 28.24 -4.42
C PRO A 144 3.09 28.24 -2.91
N VAL A 145 4.15 28.91 -2.46
CA VAL A 145 4.47 29.01 -1.02
C VAL A 145 3.30 29.58 -0.22
N VAL A 146 2.63 30.61 -0.73
CA VAL A 146 1.49 31.23 -0.05
C VAL A 146 0.32 30.24 0.04
N GLY A 147 0.04 29.51 -1.03
CA GLY A 147 -0.99 28.46 -1.03
C GLY A 147 -0.69 27.33 -0.05
N TRP A 148 0.57 26.88 0.02
CA TRP A 148 1.01 25.87 0.98
C TRP A 148 0.88 26.36 2.42
N THR A 149 1.41 27.56 2.71
CA THR A 149 1.37 28.13 4.06
C THR A 149 -0.05 28.44 4.49
N ALA A 150 -0.92 28.91 3.58
CA ALA A 150 -2.32 29.16 3.89
C ALA A 150 -3.04 27.86 4.25
N MET A 151 -2.81 26.78 3.50
CA MET A 151 -3.38 25.46 3.81
C MET A 151 -2.87 24.95 5.15
N ALA A 152 -1.56 24.91 5.36
CA ALA A 152 -0.97 24.44 6.61
C ALA A 152 -1.43 25.28 7.81
N ALA A 153 -1.50 26.60 7.68
CA ALA A 153 -1.97 27.49 8.74
C ALA A 153 -3.47 27.33 9.03
N ALA A 154 -4.31 27.16 8.00
CA ALA A 154 -5.73 26.89 8.19
C ALA A 154 -5.95 25.53 8.87
N THR A 155 -5.26 24.49 8.41
CA THR A 155 -5.33 23.16 9.02
C THR A 155 -4.85 23.20 10.47
N LEU A 156 -3.65 23.71 10.76
CA LEU A 156 -3.12 23.71 12.12
C LEU A 156 -3.89 24.67 13.04
N GLY A 157 -4.23 25.86 12.55
CA GLY A 157 -4.85 26.92 13.36
C GLY A 157 -6.24 26.54 13.85
N TRP A 158 -7.10 26.01 12.97
CA TRP A 158 -8.45 25.62 13.35
C TRP A 158 -8.52 24.35 14.18
N HIS A 159 -7.47 23.52 14.17
CA HIS A 159 -7.37 22.35 15.05
C HIS A 159 -6.75 22.67 16.41
N VAL A 160 -6.44 23.94 16.70
CA VAL A 160 -6.13 24.37 18.06
C VAL A 160 -7.44 24.41 18.86
N PRO A 161 -7.54 23.73 20.02
CA PRO A 161 -8.80 23.63 20.77
C PRO A 161 -9.48 24.97 21.05
N ALA A 162 -8.71 26.01 21.40
CA ALA A 162 -9.27 27.34 21.66
C ALA A 162 -9.87 28.02 20.41
N ALA A 163 -9.25 27.85 19.24
CA ALA A 163 -9.75 28.40 17.98
C ALA A 163 -10.97 27.62 17.50
N TYR A 164 -10.94 26.30 17.66
CA TYR A 164 -12.04 25.40 17.34
C TYR A 164 -13.30 25.75 18.15
N GLU A 165 -13.15 25.87 19.47
CA GLU A 165 -14.26 26.24 20.37
C GLU A 165 -14.82 27.62 20.06
N LEU A 166 -13.96 28.57 19.72
CA LEU A 166 -14.40 29.90 19.29
C LEU A 166 -15.24 29.83 18.01
N ALA A 167 -14.83 29.01 17.04
CA ALA A 167 -15.55 28.87 15.79
C ALA A 167 -16.94 28.26 16.00
N ILE A 168 -17.08 27.23 16.84
CA ILE A 168 -18.38 26.58 17.04
C ILE A 168 -19.36 27.39 17.91
N GLN A 169 -18.85 28.26 18.78
CA GLN A 169 -19.66 29.08 19.68
C GLN A 169 -20.15 30.40 19.05
N ASP A 170 -19.41 30.94 18.08
CA ASP A 170 -19.75 32.20 17.40
C ASP A 170 -19.94 31.97 15.89
N PRO A 171 -21.16 32.18 15.36
CA PRO A 171 -21.44 32.03 13.92
C PRO A 171 -20.53 32.85 13.00
N THR A 172 -20.02 33.99 13.48
CA THR A 172 -19.09 34.85 12.74
C THR A 172 -17.74 34.17 12.60
N TRP A 173 -17.22 33.59 13.68
CA TRP A 173 -15.95 32.87 13.65
C TRP A 173 -16.06 31.55 12.90
N HIS A 174 -17.21 30.86 12.97
CA HIS A 174 -17.52 29.72 12.11
C HIS A 174 -17.46 30.10 10.62
N LEU A 175 -18.02 31.26 10.25
CA LEU A 175 -17.94 31.75 8.87
C LEU A 175 -16.48 32.08 8.49
N VAL A 176 -15.71 32.70 9.38
CA VAL A 176 -14.28 32.99 9.15
C VAL A 176 -13.49 31.71 8.94
N GLU A 177 -13.78 30.65 9.70
CA GLU A 177 -13.21 29.32 9.51
C GLU A 177 -13.54 28.77 8.14
N HIS A 178 -14.81 28.73 7.74
CA HIS A 178 -15.21 28.27 6.41
C HIS A 178 -14.55 29.06 5.28
N VAL A 179 -14.52 30.38 5.39
CA VAL A 179 -13.92 31.27 4.37
C VAL A 179 -12.42 31.07 4.28
N THR A 180 -11.73 30.95 5.42
CA THR A 180 -10.28 30.72 5.44
C THR A 180 -9.92 29.33 4.94
N MET A 181 -10.72 28.30 5.27
CA MET A 181 -10.54 26.93 4.79
C MET A 181 -10.75 26.82 3.28
N LEU A 182 -11.85 27.37 2.76
CA LEU A 182 -12.14 27.43 1.31
C LEU A 182 -11.09 28.27 0.58
N GLY A 183 -10.73 29.42 1.13
CA GLY A 183 -9.72 30.32 0.57
C GLY A 183 -8.33 29.67 0.50
N ALA A 184 -7.91 29.02 1.57
CA ALA A 184 -6.67 28.25 1.62
C ALA A 184 -6.69 27.10 0.60
N GLY A 185 -7.80 26.36 0.49
CA GLY A 185 -8.02 25.36 -0.54
C GLY A 185 -7.87 25.91 -1.96
N LEU A 186 -8.49 27.05 -2.26
CA LEU A 186 -8.39 27.70 -3.57
C LEU A 186 -6.95 28.09 -3.90
N LEU A 187 -6.23 28.70 -2.96
CA LEU A 187 -4.82 29.06 -3.16
C LEU A 187 -3.93 27.82 -3.29
N PHE A 188 -4.17 26.79 -2.48
CA PHE A 188 -3.37 25.57 -2.46
C PHE A 188 -3.47 24.77 -3.75
N TRP A 189 -4.68 24.61 -4.28
CA TRP A 189 -4.93 23.77 -5.45
C TRP A 189 -4.65 24.49 -6.78
N LEU A 190 -4.57 25.82 -6.79
CA LEU A 190 -4.30 26.61 -7.98
C LEU A 190 -2.97 26.24 -8.69
N PRO A 191 -1.80 26.17 -8.01
CA PRO A 191 -0.54 25.78 -8.64
C PRO A 191 -0.47 24.29 -9.03
N VAL A 192 -1.29 23.45 -8.39
CA VAL A 192 -1.40 22.00 -8.67
C VAL A 192 -2.23 21.76 -9.93
N VAL A 193 -3.44 22.33 -10.02
CA VAL A 193 -4.35 22.14 -11.17
C VAL A 193 -3.86 22.93 -12.39
N GLN A 194 -3.44 24.20 -12.19
CA GLN A 194 -3.08 25.16 -13.24
C GLN A 194 -4.19 25.34 -14.29
N PRO A 195 -5.36 25.87 -13.88
CA PRO A 195 -6.47 26.15 -14.79
C PRO A 195 -6.06 27.17 -15.86
N PHE A 196 -6.43 26.95 -17.13
CA PHE A 196 -6.16 27.92 -18.19
C PHE A 196 -6.81 29.29 -17.88
N PRO A 197 -6.09 30.43 -18.01
CA PRO A 197 -4.74 30.60 -18.57
C PRO A 197 -3.60 30.63 -17.53
N VAL A 198 -3.90 30.36 -16.26
CA VAL A 198 -2.95 30.42 -15.13
C VAL A 198 -1.85 29.37 -15.30
N ARG A 199 -0.61 29.78 -15.01
CA ARG A 199 0.57 28.90 -14.96
C ARG A 199 1.25 29.08 -13.62
N SER A 200 1.75 27.99 -13.05
CA SER A 200 2.56 28.05 -11.83
C SER A 200 3.97 28.56 -12.15
N PRO A 201 4.58 29.40 -11.30
CA PRO A 201 6.00 29.77 -11.43
C PRO A 201 6.95 28.61 -11.12
N TRP A 202 6.48 27.59 -10.38
CA TRP A 202 7.29 26.42 -10.02
C TRP A 202 7.19 25.32 -11.09
N PRO A 203 8.28 24.54 -11.29
CA PRO A 203 8.23 23.40 -12.19
C PRO A 203 7.24 22.35 -11.67
N ARG A 204 6.58 21.63 -12.58
CA ARG A 204 5.56 20.62 -12.22
C ARG A 204 6.05 19.60 -11.18
N ILE A 205 7.32 19.19 -11.24
CA ILE A 205 7.89 18.23 -10.29
C ILE A 205 7.94 18.75 -8.84
N ALA A 206 8.07 20.08 -8.64
CA ALA A 206 8.07 20.67 -7.30
C ALA A 206 6.71 20.54 -6.61
N MET A 207 5.64 20.18 -7.34
CA MET A 207 4.34 19.90 -6.75
C MET A 207 4.31 18.56 -5.98
N ILE A 208 5.25 17.65 -6.22
CA ILE A 208 5.33 16.38 -5.48
C ILE A 208 5.69 16.64 -4.01
N PRO A 209 6.86 17.25 -3.67
CA PRO A 209 7.17 17.56 -2.28
C PRO A 209 6.15 18.52 -1.67
N TYR A 210 5.59 19.45 -2.45
CA TYR A 210 4.51 20.34 -2.01
C TYR A 210 3.26 19.59 -1.49
N LEU A 211 2.81 18.57 -2.23
CA LEU A 211 1.65 17.76 -1.85
C LEU A 211 1.99 16.82 -0.69
N VAL A 212 3.17 16.18 -0.72
CA VAL A 212 3.61 15.25 0.33
C VAL A 212 3.84 15.96 1.67
N THR A 213 4.39 17.17 1.69
CA THR A 213 4.57 17.89 2.96
C THR A 213 3.25 18.42 3.51
N ALA A 214 2.29 18.77 2.65
CA ALA A 214 0.94 19.11 3.10
C ALA A 214 0.22 17.87 3.68
N ASP A 215 0.41 16.72 3.05
CA ASP A 215 -0.10 15.42 3.52
C ASP A 215 0.46 15.05 4.90
N ILE A 216 1.75 15.33 5.15
CA ILE A 216 2.37 15.15 6.47
C ILE A 216 1.67 16.03 7.52
N VAL A 217 1.39 17.31 7.21
CA VAL A 217 0.67 18.19 8.15
C VAL A 217 -0.72 17.63 8.45
N ASN A 218 -1.47 17.21 7.42
CA ASN A 218 -2.78 16.57 7.59
C ASN A 218 -2.68 15.33 8.48
N THR A 219 -1.74 14.43 8.16
CA THR A 219 -1.50 13.17 8.88
C THR A 219 -1.14 13.42 10.35
N VAL A 220 -0.31 14.43 10.65
CA VAL A 220 0.06 14.76 12.04
C VAL A 220 -1.16 15.20 12.84
N VAL A 221 -2.03 16.04 12.27
CA VAL A 221 -3.26 16.48 12.95
C VAL A 221 -4.23 15.32 13.12
N SER A 222 -4.45 14.52 12.07
CA SER A 222 -5.29 13.33 12.16
C SER A 222 -4.77 12.34 13.19
N ALA A 223 -3.46 12.11 13.25
CA ALA A 223 -2.86 11.26 14.27
C ALA A 223 -3.04 11.86 15.68
N ALA A 224 -2.84 13.16 15.87
CA ALA A 224 -3.04 13.80 17.18
C ALA A 224 -4.48 13.62 17.71
N LEU A 225 -5.49 13.72 16.84
CA LEU A 225 -6.89 13.42 17.20
C LEU A 225 -7.14 11.91 17.39
N ALA A 226 -6.50 11.09 16.54
CA ALA A 226 -6.27 9.65 16.64
C ALA A 226 -6.05 9.14 18.06
N PHE A 227 -4.97 9.66 18.64
CA PHE A 227 -4.30 9.13 19.83
C PHE A 227 -4.43 10.01 21.07
N ALA A 228 -5.33 10.98 21.05
CA ALA A 228 -5.60 11.75 22.25
C ALA A 228 -6.22 10.83 23.31
N SER A 229 -5.74 10.93 24.56
CA SER A 229 -6.20 10.14 25.71
C SER A 229 -7.63 10.49 26.16
N GLY A 230 -8.26 11.46 25.52
CA GLY A 230 -9.64 11.88 25.77
C GLY A 230 -10.12 12.87 24.70
N PRO A 231 -11.37 13.35 24.82
CA PRO A 231 -11.93 14.33 23.89
C PRO A 231 -11.11 15.63 23.89
N VAL A 232 -10.58 16.00 22.73
CA VAL A 232 -9.74 17.21 22.54
C VAL A 232 -10.59 18.48 22.53
N TYR A 233 -11.82 18.39 22.03
CA TYR A 233 -12.76 19.50 21.91
C TYR A 233 -13.89 19.35 22.95
N GLY A 234 -13.98 20.31 23.86
CA GLY A 234 -14.90 20.26 25.00
C GLY A 234 -16.38 20.38 24.61
N TRP A 235 -16.69 21.02 23.48
CA TRP A 235 -18.02 21.12 22.91
C TRP A 235 -18.60 19.73 22.60
N TYR A 236 -17.89 18.92 21.81
CA TYR A 236 -18.38 17.59 21.43
C TYR A 236 -18.36 16.59 22.58
N ALA A 237 -17.48 16.76 23.56
CA ALA A 237 -17.54 15.97 24.79
C ALA A 237 -18.92 16.08 25.47
N LYS A 238 -19.57 17.25 25.37
CA LYS A 238 -20.91 17.50 25.94
C LYS A 238 -22.04 17.19 24.95
N VAL A 239 -21.91 17.67 23.71
CA VAL A 239 -22.99 17.62 22.71
C VAL A 239 -23.15 16.23 22.10
N SER A 240 -22.06 15.52 21.78
CA SER A 240 -22.13 14.16 21.25
C SER A 240 -22.75 13.21 22.27
N ALA A 241 -22.36 13.33 23.54
CA ALA A 241 -22.94 12.57 24.64
C ALA A 241 -24.44 12.83 24.81
N ALA A 242 -24.89 14.08 24.69
CA ALA A 242 -26.31 14.45 24.75
C ALA A 242 -27.15 13.85 23.60
N HIS A 243 -26.51 13.48 22.49
CA HIS A 243 -27.13 12.82 21.33
C HIS A 243 -26.86 11.31 21.27
N GLY A 244 -26.32 10.72 22.34
CA GLY A 244 -26.07 9.28 22.45
C GLY A 244 -24.87 8.77 21.63
N VAL A 245 -23.95 9.67 21.24
CA VAL A 245 -22.73 9.33 20.50
C VAL A 245 -21.52 9.44 21.43
N ASP A 246 -20.71 8.39 21.50
CA ASP A 246 -19.44 8.44 22.25
C ASP A 246 -18.48 9.45 21.60
N ALA A 247 -18.03 10.43 22.40
CA ALA A 247 -17.21 11.54 21.93
C ALA A 247 -15.81 11.09 21.50
N ILE A 248 -15.25 10.06 22.14
CA ILE A 248 -13.94 9.51 21.77
C ILE A 248 -14.05 8.78 20.43
N LEU A 249 -15.05 7.90 20.28
CA LEU A 249 -15.30 7.22 19.00
C LEU A 249 -15.57 8.21 17.86
N ASP A 250 -16.39 9.24 18.08
CA ASP A 250 -16.67 10.27 17.08
C ASP A 250 -15.40 11.04 16.69
N GLN A 251 -14.52 11.34 17.65
CA GLN A 251 -13.22 11.95 17.38
C GLN A 251 -12.29 11.04 16.57
N GLN A 252 -12.25 9.75 16.89
CA GLN A 252 -11.46 8.78 16.14
C GLN A 252 -11.98 8.60 14.71
N LEU A 253 -13.30 8.63 14.52
CA LEU A 253 -13.93 8.63 13.19
C LEU A 253 -13.59 9.89 12.41
N ALA A 254 -13.69 11.05 13.04
CA ALA A 254 -13.30 12.33 12.47
C ALA A 254 -11.83 12.35 12.03
N ALA A 255 -10.94 11.82 12.89
CA ALA A 255 -9.53 11.65 12.59
C ALA A 255 -9.30 10.70 11.41
N GLY A 256 -9.98 9.55 11.37
CA GLY A 256 -9.90 8.60 10.26
C GLY A 256 -10.41 9.18 8.93
N LEU A 257 -11.50 9.96 8.96
CA LEU A 257 -12.03 10.68 7.81
C LEU A 257 -11.05 11.74 7.32
N MET A 258 -10.44 12.52 8.22
CA MET A 258 -9.42 13.49 7.84
C MET A 258 -8.17 12.80 7.26
N TRP A 259 -7.74 11.69 7.85
CA TRP A 259 -6.52 10.99 7.46
C TRP A 259 -6.67 10.37 6.07
N VAL A 260 -7.68 9.53 5.87
CA VAL A 260 -7.69 8.60 4.74
C VAL A 260 -8.05 9.31 3.43
N PRO A 261 -9.26 9.92 3.29
CA PRO A 261 -9.56 10.72 2.12
C PRO A 261 -8.61 11.92 1.97
N GLY A 262 -8.06 12.48 3.05
CA GLY A 262 -7.01 13.51 3.00
C GLY A 262 -5.77 13.01 2.24
N ASN A 263 -5.23 11.87 2.66
CA ASN A 263 -4.07 11.26 2.01
C ASN A 263 -4.35 10.92 0.54
N LEU A 264 -5.54 10.41 0.22
CA LEU A 264 -5.93 10.17 -1.17
C LEU A 264 -5.95 11.47 -1.98
N ALA A 265 -6.51 12.55 -1.42
CA ALA A 265 -6.58 13.84 -2.08
C ALA A 265 -5.18 14.38 -2.41
N TYR A 266 -4.19 14.25 -1.52
CA TYR A 266 -2.83 14.73 -1.77
C TYR A 266 -1.98 13.77 -2.63
N LEU A 267 -2.04 12.46 -2.36
CA LEU A 267 -1.16 11.47 -3.00
C LEU A 267 -1.56 11.17 -4.45
N VAL A 268 -2.86 11.12 -4.79
CA VAL A 268 -3.29 10.83 -6.16
C VAL A 268 -2.75 11.85 -7.18
N PRO A 269 -2.89 13.17 -6.97
CA PRO A 269 -2.27 14.17 -7.84
C PRO A 269 -0.74 14.09 -7.85
N ALA A 270 -0.09 13.79 -6.71
CA ALA A 270 1.36 13.63 -6.65
C ALA A 270 1.83 12.46 -7.54
N MET A 271 1.13 11.32 -7.49
CA MET A 271 1.37 10.17 -8.37
C MET A 271 1.16 10.54 -9.85
N VAL A 272 0.08 11.25 -10.18
CA VAL A 272 -0.21 11.69 -11.55
C VAL A 272 0.87 12.65 -12.07
N ILE A 273 1.35 13.59 -11.25
CA ILE A 273 2.40 14.53 -11.62
C ILE A 273 3.73 13.81 -11.82
N THR A 274 4.08 12.90 -10.90
CA THR A 274 5.27 12.05 -10.99
C THR A 274 5.24 11.28 -12.30
N ALA A 275 4.13 10.63 -12.60
CA ALA A 275 3.90 9.95 -13.85
C ALA A 275 4.13 10.90 -15.04
N ARG A 276 3.40 12.03 -15.13
CA ARG A 276 3.55 12.96 -16.25
C ARG A 276 4.98 13.50 -16.43
N TRP A 277 5.72 13.73 -15.35
CA TRP A 277 7.11 14.19 -15.43
C TRP A 277 8.06 13.12 -15.98
N MET A 278 7.89 11.87 -15.54
CA MET A 278 8.65 10.74 -16.09
C MET A 278 8.33 10.51 -17.57
N LEU A 279 7.14 10.92 -18.02
CA LEU A 279 6.65 10.73 -19.38
C LEU A 279 6.91 11.91 -20.33
N GLY A 280 7.01 13.13 -19.80
CA GLY A 280 7.11 14.38 -20.57
C GLY A 280 8.47 14.68 -21.18
N ARG A 281 9.43 13.74 -21.14
CA ARG A 281 10.75 13.89 -21.80
C ARG A 281 10.83 13.23 -23.20
N ALA A 282 9.72 12.77 -23.74
CA ALA A 282 9.63 12.13 -25.07
C ALA A 282 9.17 13.09 -26.20
N THR A 283 9.55 14.37 -26.14
CA THR A 283 9.48 15.27 -27.31
C THR A 283 10.89 15.76 -27.61
N VAL A 284 11.64 14.90 -28.29
CA VAL A 284 12.79 15.29 -29.11
C VAL A 284 12.23 15.51 -30.52
N ASP A 285 12.68 16.57 -31.19
CA ASP A 285 12.35 16.88 -32.59
C ASP A 285 12.45 15.64 -33.51
N PRO A 286 11.65 15.59 -34.59
CA PRO A 286 11.61 14.43 -35.48
C PRO A 286 12.94 14.31 -36.25
N ALA A 287 13.82 13.42 -35.79
CA ALA A 287 14.93 12.92 -36.58
C ALA A 287 14.44 11.84 -37.57
N PRO A 288 15.13 11.65 -38.71
CA PRO A 288 14.66 10.82 -39.81
C PRO A 288 14.49 9.35 -39.41
N ILE A 289 13.51 8.71 -40.05
CA ILE A 289 13.07 7.34 -39.83
C ILE A 289 14.26 6.36 -39.89
N ALA A 290 14.64 5.83 -38.73
CA ALA A 290 15.36 4.57 -38.62
C ALA A 290 14.39 3.51 -38.08
N THR A 291 14.48 2.32 -38.68
CA THR A 291 13.68 1.11 -38.44
C THR A 291 13.43 0.76 -36.97
N PRO A 292 12.30 0.10 -36.65
CA PRO A 292 11.76 0.04 -35.30
C PRO A 292 12.57 -0.89 -34.39
N THR A 293 13.43 -0.30 -33.55
CA THR A 293 13.77 -0.87 -32.25
C THR A 293 12.87 -0.26 -31.18
N SER A 294 12.16 -1.14 -30.48
CA SER A 294 11.23 -0.90 -29.38
C SER A 294 11.66 0.21 -28.42
N ALA A 295 11.02 1.38 -28.51
CA ALA A 295 11.15 2.45 -27.52
C ALA A 295 10.31 2.10 -26.27
N GLY A 296 10.89 1.27 -25.40
CA GLY A 296 10.39 1.09 -24.04
C GLY A 296 10.59 2.40 -23.26
N VAL A 297 9.53 2.93 -22.67
CA VAL A 297 9.65 4.00 -21.68
C VAL A 297 10.32 3.42 -20.46
N ALA A 298 11.64 3.54 -20.40
CA ALA A 298 12.40 3.27 -19.20
C ALA A 298 11.95 4.27 -18.13
N LEU A 299 11.42 3.78 -17.01
CA LEU A 299 11.45 4.53 -15.76
C LEU A 299 12.89 5.04 -15.62
N ARG A 300 13.08 6.36 -15.48
CA ARG A 300 14.40 6.95 -15.32
C ARG A 300 14.96 6.45 -13.98
N VAL A 301 15.59 5.28 -14.02
CA VAL A 301 16.48 4.80 -12.97
C VAL A 301 17.54 5.88 -12.86
N ILE A 302 17.65 6.48 -11.66
CA ILE A 302 18.72 7.42 -11.35
C ILE A 302 20.03 6.76 -11.83
N PRO A 303 20.83 7.41 -12.69
CA PRO A 303 22.08 6.83 -13.15
C PRO A 303 22.86 6.36 -11.93
N ALA A 304 23.23 5.09 -11.94
CA ALA A 304 24.02 4.51 -10.89
C ALA A 304 25.29 5.35 -10.72
N GLY A 305 25.49 5.94 -9.53
CA GLY A 305 26.87 6.07 -9.04
C GLY A 305 27.51 4.68 -9.08
N PRO A 306 28.85 4.58 -9.14
CA PRO A 306 29.59 3.37 -9.51
C PRO A 306 29.22 2.08 -8.75
N ASP A 307 28.48 2.19 -7.64
CA ASP A 307 28.24 1.10 -6.70
C ASP A 307 26.74 0.78 -6.47
N ARG A 308 25.77 1.55 -7.00
CA ARG A 308 24.30 1.37 -6.73
C ARG A 308 23.94 1.17 -5.23
N GLY A 309 24.80 1.64 -4.33
CA GLY A 309 24.70 1.41 -2.89
C GLY A 309 24.91 -0.04 -2.45
N ASP A 310 25.67 -0.86 -3.18
CA ASP A 310 25.93 -2.27 -2.91
C ASP A 310 26.34 -2.55 -1.45
N LEU A 311 25.56 -3.36 -0.74
CA LEU A 311 25.87 -3.73 0.65
C LEU A 311 27.14 -4.57 0.74
N LEU A 312 27.55 -5.30 -0.31
CA LEU A 312 28.75 -6.13 -0.27
C LEU A 312 30.05 -5.32 -0.26
N ARG A 313 30.00 -4.02 -0.56
CA ARG A 313 31.16 -3.13 -0.47
C ARG A 313 31.36 -2.54 0.92
N THR A 314 30.43 -2.77 1.84
CA THR A 314 30.63 -2.40 3.25
C THR A 314 31.71 -3.29 3.87
N PRO A 315 32.74 -2.76 4.55
CA PRO A 315 33.94 -3.56 4.86
C PRO A 315 33.68 -4.80 5.71
N LEU A 316 32.96 -4.66 6.83
CA LEU A 316 32.68 -5.77 7.75
C LEU A 316 31.53 -6.63 7.23
N LEU A 317 30.39 -5.99 6.95
CA LEU A 317 29.17 -6.67 6.53
C LEU A 317 29.34 -7.36 5.16
N GLY A 318 30.04 -6.74 4.21
CA GLY A 318 30.37 -7.35 2.93
C GLY A 318 31.28 -8.59 3.03
N ARG A 319 32.30 -8.54 3.91
CA ARG A 319 33.15 -9.72 4.19
C ARG A 319 32.35 -10.87 4.80
N LEU A 320 31.46 -10.58 5.75
CA LEU A 320 30.60 -11.58 6.37
C LEU A 320 29.63 -12.20 5.35
N LEU A 321 28.84 -11.36 4.66
CA LEU A 321 27.84 -11.82 3.68
C LEU A 321 28.48 -12.57 2.49
N GLY A 322 29.66 -12.13 2.05
CA GLY A 322 30.43 -12.78 0.99
C GLY A 322 31.01 -14.15 1.37
N SER A 323 31.23 -14.40 2.67
CA SER A 323 31.82 -15.65 3.17
C SER A 323 30.85 -16.82 3.11
N ALA A 324 31.17 -17.84 2.29
CA ALA A 324 30.40 -19.08 2.22
C ALA A 324 30.38 -19.83 3.57
N ARG A 325 31.46 -19.74 4.36
CA ARG A 325 31.54 -20.36 5.70
C ARG A 325 30.58 -19.70 6.67
N PHE A 326 30.48 -18.36 6.64
CA PHE A 326 29.53 -17.63 7.48
C PHE A 326 28.09 -18.00 7.14
N ARG A 327 27.74 -18.01 5.83
CA ARG A 327 26.39 -18.40 5.39
C ARG A 327 26.04 -19.83 5.78
N LEU A 328 26.98 -20.77 5.64
CA LEU A 328 26.79 -22.15 6.08
C LEU A 328 26.62 -22.23 7.60
N GLY A 329 27.47 -21.54 8.37
CA GLY A 329 27.39 -21.49 9.82
C GLY A 329 26.05 -20.96 10.31
N LEU A 330 25.54 -19.88 9.69
CA LEU A 330 24.23 -19.34 10.00
C LEU A 330 23.10 -20.36 9.73
N ARG A 331 23.11 -21.04 8.58
CA ARG A 331 22.10 -22.07 8.26
C ARG A 331 22.16 -23.26 9.22
N LEU A 332 23.36 -23.69 9.61
CA LEU A 332 23.54 -24.77 10.59
C LEU A 332 23.08 -24.36 11.99
N ALA A 333 23.37 -23.12 12.41
CA ALA A 333 22.87 -22.57 13.66
C ALA A 333 21.34 -22.50 13.67
N SER A 334 20.73 -22.01 12.58
CA SER A 334 19.27 -22.00 12.44
C SER A 334 18.67 -23.41 12.42
N LEU A 335 19.36 -24.41 11.85
CA LEU A 335 18.93 -25.80 11.92
C LEU A 335 18.99 -26.35 13.35
N ALA A 336 20.06 -26.05 14.10
CA ALA A 336 20.17 -26.44 15.50
C ALA A 336 19.06 -25.82 16.35
N VAL A 337 18.74 -24.54 16.14
CA VAL A 337 17.60 -23.88 16.79
C VAL A 337 16.28 -24.55 16.42
N LEU A 338 16.06 -24.88 15.14
CA LEU A 338 14.86 -25.60 14.71
C LEU A 338 14.74 -26.99 15.37
N ILE A 339 15.86 -27.71 15.52
CA ILE A 339 15.88 -29.01 16.20
C ILE A 339 15.53 -28.83 17.68
N ALA A 340 16.08 -27.82 18.37
CA ALA A 340 15.74 -27.53 19.76
C ALA A 340 14.25 -27.21 19.92
N ILE A 341 13.68 -26.40 19.02
CA ILE A 341 12.23 -26.11 18.98
C ILE A 341 11.42 -27.39 18.78
N ALA A 342 11.84 -28.28 17.86
CA ALA A 342 11.12 -29.52 17.59
C ALA A 342 11.21 -30.51 18.75
N VAL A 343 12.36 -30.61 19.42
CA VAL A 343 12.54 -31.45 20.62
C VAL A 343 11.62 -30.94 21.74
N ASP A 344 11.60 -29.64 21.99
CA ASP A 344 10.74 -29.04 22.99
C ASP A 344 9.25 -29.16 22.64
N GLY A 345 8.87 -29.09 21.37
CA GLY A 345 7.49 -29.35 20.95
C GLY A 345 7.04 -30.80 21.11
N ILE A 346 7.95 -31.76 21.24
CA ILE A 346 7.64 -33.20 21.44
C ILE A 346 7.70 -33.59 22.91
N LEU A 347 8.67 -33.06 23.66
CA LEU A 347 8.97 -33.47 25.04
C LEU A 347 8.52 -32.44 26.09
N GLY A 348 8.32 -31.19 25.68
CA GLY A 348 7.91 -30.09 26.55
C GLY A 348 6.41 -30.09 26.84
N PRO A 349 5.92 -29.05 27.53
CA PRO A 349 4.50 -28.94 27.89
C PRO A 349 3.63 -28.76 26.65
N ASP A 350 2.39 -29.26 26.73
CA ASP A 350 1.37 -29.10 25.68
C ASP A 350 0.86 -27.66 25.56
N GLU A 351 1.16 -26.80 26.54
CA GLU A 351 0.77 -25.39 26.54
C GLU A 351 1.61 -24.57 25.56
N SER A 352 1.01 -24.22 24.41
CA SER A 352 1.64 -23.43 23.34
C SER A 352 2.40 -22.18 23.81
N PRO A 353 1.89 -21.36 24.74
CA PRO A 353 2.56 -20.14 25.20
C PRO A 353 3.84 -20.37 26.02
N MET A 354 4.02 -21.56 26.59
CA MET A 354 5.21 -21.95 27.35
C MET A 354 6.15 -22.85 26.55
N ASN A 355 5.75 -23.26 25.35
CA ASN A 355 6.51 -24.16 24.48
C ASN A 355 7.21 -23.38 23.36
N LEU A 356 8.48 -23.68 23.11
CA LEU A 356 9.24 -23.02 22.03
C LEU A 356 8.57 -23.22 20.66
N ALA A 357 7.93 -24.37 20.43
CA ALA A 357 7.23 -24.67 19.19
C ALA A 357 5.94 -23.87 19.03
N GLY A 358 5.18 -23.65 20.11
CA GLY A 358 3.96 -22.84 20.07
C GLY A 358 4.24 -21.34 19.92
N THR A 359 5.39 -20.86 20.38
CA THR A 359 5.68 -19.42 20.43
C THR A 359 6.66 -18.92 19.37
N LEU A 360 7.85 -19.52 19.24
CA LEU A 360 8.94 -18.92 18.45
C LEU A 360 8.64 -18.88 16.93
N PRO A 361 8.19 -19.97 16.27
CA PRO A 361 7.93 -19.97 14.83
C PRO A 361 6.78 -19.04 14.42
N TRP A 362 5.77 -18.91 15.28
CA TRP A 362 4.49 -18.27 14.96
C TRP A 362 4.48 -16.79 15.31
N THR A 363 4.92 -16.42 16.51
CA THR A 363 4.88 -15.04 17.02
C THR A 363 6.16 -14.28 16.66
N HIS A 364 7.33 -14.85 16.97
CA HIS A 364 8.60 -14.11 16.93
C HIS A 364 9.28 -14.16 15.56
N TRP A 365 9.43 -15.37 15.00
CA TRP A 365 10.12 -15.56 13.74
C TRP A 365 9.36 -14.90 12.58
N ARG A 366 8.03 -15.09 12.48
CA ARG A 366 7.21 -14.49 11.41
C ARG A 366 7.23 -12.98 11.46
N GLY A 367 6.98 -12.39 12.63
CA GLY A 367 7.03 -10.95 12.84
C GLY A 367 8.38 -10.35 12.50
N GLY A 368 9.47 -10.91 13.04
CA GLY A 368 10.81 -10.43 12.76
C GLY A 368 11.17 -10.53 11.28
N VAL A 369 10.83 -11.65 10.64
CA VAL A 369 11.15 -11.88 9.22
C VAL A 369 10.39 -10.96 8.28
N VAL A 370 9.08 -10.72 8.49
CA VAL A 370 8.31 -9.87 7.57
C VAL A 370 8.82 -8.42 7.62
N LEU A 371 9.23 -7.94 8.80
CA LEU A 371 9.82 -6.60 8.96
C LEU A 371 11.21 -6.52 8.32
N LEU A 372 12.08 -7.49 8.58
CA LEU A 372 13.43 -7.53 8.00
C LEU A 372 13.40 -7.70 6.47
N ALA A 373 12.37 -8.36 5.93
CA ALA A 373 12.23 -8.57 4.50
C ALA A 373 12.20 -7.23 3.73
N LEU A 374 11.60 -6.18 4.28
CA LEU A 374 11.54 -4.85 3.67
C LEU A 374 12.91 -4.18 3.53
N LEU A 375 13.80 -4.44 4.49
CA LEU A 375 15.08 -3.74 4.58
C LEU A 375 16.16 -4.39 3.71
N VAL A 376 16.23 -5.71 3.67
CA VAL A 376 17.39 -6.44 3.11
C VAL A 376 17.04 -7.36 1.94
N GLY A 377 15.76 -7.70 1.76
CA GLY A 377 15.32 -8.72 0.80
C GLY A 377 14.94 -10.01 1.50
N ASN A 378 15.07 -11.16 0.84
CA ASN A 378 14.59 -12.45 1.38
C ASN A 378 15.57 -13.07 2.41
N VAL A 379 15.73 -12.39 3.56
CA VAL A 379 16.66 -12.77 4.63
C VAL A 379 16.31 -14.12 5.28
N ALA A 380 15.03 -14.49 5.32
CA ALA A 380 14.62 -15.79 5.84
C ALA A 380 15.11 -16.94 4.96
N CYS A 381 15.06 -16.80 3.63
CA CYS A 381 15.62 -17.82 2.74
C CYS A 381 17.15 -17.86 2.77
N PHE A 382 17.81 -16.75 3.11
CA PHE A 382 19.26 -16.67 3.28
C PHE A 382 19.75 -17.55 4.45
N ALA A 383 19.08 -17.45 5.60
CA ALA A 383 19.38 -18.18 6.84
C ALA A 383 18.59 -19.49 7.01
N CYS A 384 17.83 -19.91 6.00
CA CYS A 384 16.83 -20.96 6.14
C CYS A 384 17.41 -22.31 6.61
N PRO A 385 16.87 -22.91 7.69
CA PRO A 385 17.33 -24.22 8.18
C PRO A 385 17.04 -25.35 7.18
N LEU A 386 15.97 -25.23 6.37
CA LEU A 386 15.61 -26.24 5.36
C LEU A 386 16.67 -26.36 4.25
N VAL A 387 17.50 -25.34 4.04
CA VAL A 387 18.58 -25.34 3.04
C VAL A 387 19.90 -25.88 3.63
N ALA A 388 19.99 -25.99 4.96
CA ALA A 388 21.17 -26.48 5.65
C ALA A 388 21.46 -27.94 5.30
N SER A 389 20.43 -28.80 5.32
CA SER A 389 20.55 -30.23 5.01
C SER A 389 21.12 -30.45 3.62
N ARG A 390 20.61 -29.73 2.61
CA ARG A 390 21.16 -29.73 1.26
C ARG A 390 22.63 -29.32 1.22
N SER A 391 22.99 -28.23 1.90
CA SER A 391 24.35 -27.66 1.87
C SER A 391 25.40 -28.65 2.39
N VAL A 392 24.99 -29.54 3.28
CA VAL A 392 25.81 -30.62 3.85
C VAL A 392 25.76 -31.86 2.95
N LEU A 393 24.57 -32.41 2.70
CA LEU A 393 24.40 -33.72 2.08
C LEU A 393 24.83 -33.76 0.61
N ARG A 394 24.74 -32.64 -0.13
CA ARG A 394 25.19 -32.58 -1.52
C ARG A 394 26.71 -32.65 -1.71
N ARG A 395 27.48 -32.74 -0.62
CA ARG A 395 28.90 -33.12 -0.67
C ARG A 395 29.09 -34.59 -1.06
N TRP A 396 28.13 -35.44 -0.71
CA TRP A 396 28.18 -36.89 -0.98
C TRP A 396 27.14 -37.34 -2.00
N VAL A 397 26.01 -36.63 -2.14
CA VAL A 397 24.93 -36.99 -3.06
C VAL A 397 24.81 -35.97 -4.20
N ARG A 398 24.84 -36.45 -5.44
CA ARG A 398 24.61 -35.62 -6.63
C ARG A 398 23.27 -35.99 -7.27
N PRO A 399 22.22 -35.16 -7.14
CA PRO A 399 20.93 -35.45 -7.77
C PRO A 399 21.06 -35.40 -9.29
N THR A 400 20.42 -36.36 -9.98
CA THR A 400 20.42 -36.48 -11.45
C THR A 400 19.04 -36.32 -12.08
N ARG A 401 17.96 -36.29 -11.27
CA ARG A 401 16.60 -36.14 -11.81
C ARG A 401 16.29 -34.67 -12.03
N LYS A 402 15.63 -34.37 -13.14
CA LYS A 402 15.10 -33.03 -13.42
C LYS A 402 13.68 -32.92 -12.91
N TRP A 403 13.29 -31.74 -12.41
CA TRP A 403 11.92 -31.49 -12.00
C TRP A 403 10.94 -31.73 -13.17
N PRO A 404 9.84 -32.48 -12.96
CA PRO A 404 8.91 -32.86 -14.03
C PRO A 404 8.37 -31.64 -14.77
N ARG A 405 8.32 -31.70 -16.11
CA ARG A 405 7.90 -30.55 -16.95
C ARG A 405 6.50 -30.04 -16.60
N VAL A 406 5.57 -30.95 -16.31
CA VAL A 406 4.17 -30.65 -15.93
C VAL A 406 4.10 -29.80 -14.64
N LEU A 407 5.06 -29.99 -13.73
CA LEU A 407 5.11 -29.30 -12.43
C LEU A 407 5.99 -28.04 -12.45
N ARG A 408 6.46 -27.56 -13.61
CA ARG A 408 7.31 -26.35 -13.71
C ARG A 408 6.53 -25.03 -13.66
N SER A 409 5.22 -25.08 -13.43
CA SER A 409 4.38 -23.91 -13.16
C SER A 409 4.32 -23.61 -11.65
N LYS A 410 3.73 -22.47 -11.29
CA LYS A 410 3.43 -22.12 -9.91
C LYS A 410 2.10 -22.67 -9.40
N TRP A 411 1.34 -23.44 -10.18
CA TRP A 411 0.06 -24.00 -9.74
C TRP A 411 0.19 -24.96 -8.55
N LEU A 412 1.25 -25.77 -8.51
CA LEU A 412 1.55 -26.58 -7.33
C LEU A 412 1.78 -25.71 -6.09
N ALA A 413 2.55 -24.63 -6.25
CA ALA A 413 2.77 -23.65 -5.19
C ALA A 413 1.47 -22.95 -4.75
N VAL A 414 0.59 -22.58 -5.69
CA VAL A 414 -0.74 -22.01 -5.38
C VAL A 414 -1.55 -23.00 -4.53
N ALA A 415 -1.64 -24.26 -4.97
CA ALA A 415 -2.36 -25.29 -4.24
C ALA A 415 -1.79 -25.48 -2.84
N LEU A 416 -0.47 -25.61 -2.71
CA LEU A 416 0.19 -25.79 -1.41
C LEU A 416 0.04 -24.58 -0.49
N VAL A 417 0.03 -23.35 -1.01
CA VAL A 417 -0.22 -22.14 -0.21
C VAL A 417 -1.66 -22.07 0.26
N VAL A 418 -2.64 -22.36 -0.60
CA VAL A 418 -4.06 -22.42 -0.20
C VAL A 418 -4.27 -23.52 0.84
N THR A 419 -3.76 -24.72 0.58
CA THR A 419 -3.82 -25.84 1.53
C THR A 419 -3.15 -25.48 2.85
N TRP A 420 -1.99 -24.82 2.82
CA TRP A 420 -1.32 -24.35 4.03
C TRP A 420 -2.20 -23.39 4.83
N LEU A 421 -2.81 -22.38 4.19
CA LEU A 421 -3.68 -21.42 4.86
C LEU A 421 -4.92 -22.09 5.45
N VAL A 422 -5.53 -23.03 4.72
CA VAL A 422 -6.71 -23.76 5.18
C VAL A 422 -6.37 -24.70 6.35
N VAL A 423 -5.31 -25.50 6.23
CA VAL A 423 -4.89 -26.46 7.27
C VAL A 423 -4.38 -25.73 8.51
N TYR A 424 -3.68 -24.61 8.33
CA TYR A 424 -3.22 -23.76 9.42
C TYR A 424 -4.36 -23.31 10.33
N GLU A 425 -5.49 -22.90 9.74
CA GLU A 425 -6.68 -22.47 10.46
C GLU A 425 -7.50 -23.66 10.96
N ALA A 426 -7.79 -24.63 10.10
CA ALA A 426 -8.66 -25.74 10.43
C ALA A 426 -8.15 -26.64 11.57
N PHE A 427 -6.83 -26.73 11.77
CA PHE A 427 -6.26 -27.63 12.77
C PHE A 427 -5.50 -26.90 13.87
N ASP A 428 -5.63 -25.57 13.95
CA ASP A 428 -4.92 -24.72 14.90
C ASP A 428 -3.47 -25.16 15.12
N LEU A 429 -2.72 -25.28 14.02
CA LEU A 429 -1.35 -25.81 14.08
C LEU A 429 -0.44 -25.00 15.03
N TRP A 430 -0.81 -23.74 15.27
CA TRP A 430 -0.17 -22.82 16.20
C TRP A 430 -0.46 -23.14 17.68
N ASP A 431 -1.58 -23.81 17.99
CA ASP A 431 -1.98 -24.18 19.35
C ASP A 431 -1.66 -25.65 19.71
N SER A 432 -0.83 -26.31 18.90
CA SER A 432 -0.34 -27.65 19.18
C SER A 432 1.17 -27.70 19.00
N PRO A 433 1.95 -27.70 20.10
CA PRO A 433 3.40 -27.81 20.04
C PRO A 433 3.88 -29.06 19.30
N PHE A 434 3.22 -30.19 19.54
CA PHE A 434 3.53 -31.46 18.87
C PHE A 434 3.25 -31.38 17.36
N ALA A 435 2.09 -30.86 16.95
CA ALA A 435 1.77 -30.70 15.54
C ALA A 435 2.76 -29.74 14.85
N THR A 436 3.14 -28.63 15.52
CA THR A 436 4.18 -27.73 15.03
C THR A 436 5.52 -28.44 14.87
N ALA A 437 5.97 -29.24 15.86
CA ALA A 437 7.21 -29.98 15.77
C ALA A 437 7.20 -30.98 14.60
N MET A 438 6.12 -31.75 14.45
CA MET A 438 5.96 -32.68 13.32
C MET A 438 5.94 -31.95 11.97
N LEU A 439 5.31 -30.79 11.91
CA LEU A 439 5.30 -29.94 10.71
C LEU A 439 6.70 -29.45 10.34
N LEU A 440 7.48 -28.98 11.32
CA LEU A 440 8.85 -28.52 11.11
C LEU A 440 9.76 -29.66 10.65
N LEU A 441 9.70 -30.82 11.31
CA LEU A 441 10.46 -32.01 10.94
C LEU A 441 10.03 -32.54 9.56
N GLY A 442 8.72 -32.57 9.29
CA GLY A 442 8.16 -32.93 8.00
C GLY A 442 8.64 -32.02 6.87
N MET A 443 8.72 -30.70 7.10
CA MET A 443 9.28 -29.75 6.14
C MET A 443 10.78 -29.99 5.90
N VAL A 444 11.57 -30.27 6.94
CA VAL A 444 13.00 -30.63 6.79
C VAL A 444 13.14 -31.93 5.99
N GLY A 445 12.34 -32.95 6.30
CA GLY A 445 12.32 -34.22 5.61
C GLY A 445 11.93 -34.07 4.12
N ALA A 446 10.87 -33.33 3.84
CA ALA A 446 10.41 -33.04 2.48
C ALA A 446 11.44 -32.24 1.68
N ALA A 447 12.02 -31.19 2.27
CA ALA A 447 13.07 -30.39 1.64
C ALA A 447 14.28 -31.25 1.29
N THR A 448 14.73 -32.08 2.25
CA THR A 448 15.86 -32.98 2.08
C THR A 448 15.58 -34.03 1.00
N CYS A 449 14.42 -34.67 1.03
CA CYS A 449 14.02 -35.66 0.03
C CYS A 449 14.00 -35.06 -1.39
N VAL A 450 13.35 -33.91 -1.57
CA VAL A 450 13.29 -33.24 -2.88
C VAL A 450 14.67 -32.81 -3.36
N ASP A 451 15.50 -32.23 -2.48
CA ASP A 451 16.83 -31.74 -2.87
C ASP A 451 17.87 -32.85 -3.07
N LEU A 452 17.65 -34.06 -2.55
CA LEU A 452 18.48 -35.23 -2.85
C LEU A 452 18.06 -35.95 -4.14
N LEU A 453 16.79 -35.85 -4.52
CA LEU A 453 16.27 -36.47 -5.75
C LEU A 453 16.46 -35.59 -6.98
N PHE A 454 16.26 -34.27 -6.86
CA PHE A 454 16.16 -33.35 -7.99
C PHE A 454 17.31 -32.33 -8.07
N GLU A 455 17.72 -32.03 -9.30
CA GLU A 455 18.71 -30.99 -9.62
C GLU A 455 18.27 -29.59 -9.16
N GLY A 456 19.23 -28.69 -8.93
CA GLY A 456 18.95 -27.29 -8.57
C GLY A 456 18.29 -27.16 -7.19
N SER A 457 17.42 -26.17 -7.02
CA SER A 457 16.67 -25.84 -5.80
C SER A 457 15.18 -26.06 -6.01
N ALA A 458 14.80 -27.26 -6.44
CA ALA A 458 13.42 -27.60 -6.80
C ALA A 458 12.43 -27.36 -5.64
N PHE A 459 12.81 -27.72 -4.40
CA PHE A 459 11.95 -27.52 -3.24
C PHE A 459 11.60 -26.04 -3.05
N CYS A 460 12.60 -25.16 -2.96
CA CYS A 460 12.39 -23.72 -2.82
C CYS A 460 11.63 -23.11 -4.02
N ARG A 461 11.87 -23.62 -5.23
CA ARG A 461 11.29 -23.08 -6.47
C ARG A 461 9.81 -23.44 -6.64
N TYR A 462 9.40 -24.65 -6.30
CA TYR A 462 8.09 -25.20 -6.68
C TYR A 462 7.24 -25.73 -5.53
N VAL A 463 7.85 -26.10 -4.39
CA VAL A 463 7.16 -26.84 -3.31
C VAL A 463 6.97 -25.99 -2.07
N CYS A 464 8.01 -25.29 -1.60
CA CYS A 464 8.00 -24.61 -0.31
C CYS A 464 6.97 -23.46 -0.25
N PRO A 465 5.86 -23.59 0.52
CA PRO A 465 4.83 -22.55 0.61
C PRO A 465 5.37 -21.31 1.34
N VAL A 466 6.13 -21.51 2.43
CA VAL A 466 6.82 -20.44 3.17
C VAL A 466 7.77 -19.68 2.25
N GLY A 467 8.52 -20.40 1.40
CA GLY A 467 9.41 -19.78 0.42
C GLY A 467 8.67 -18.90 -0.59
N GLN A 468 7.48 -19.33 -1.05
CA GLN A 468 6.66 -18.50 -1.95
C GLN A 468 6.18 -17.23 -1.26
N TYR A 469 5.72 -17.35 -0.02
CA TYR A 469 5.35 -16.20 0.81
C TYR A 469 6.52 -15.20 0.94
N GLN A 470 7.71 -15.67 1.32
CA GLN A 470 8.87 -14.79 1.49
C GLN A 470 9.35 -14.14 0.18
N MET A 471 9.29 -14.87 -0.93
CA MET A 471 9.63 -14.31 -2.25
C MET A 471 8.60 -13.28 -2.71
N ALA A 472 7.31 -13.48 -2.38
CA ALA A 472 6.25 -12.52 -2.68
C ALA A 472 6.41 -11.22 -1.88
N THR A 473 6.53 -11.30 -0.55
CA THR A 473 6.66 -10.11 0.32
C THR A 473 7.96 -9.35 0.07
N SER A 474 9.07 -10.03 -0.21
CA SER A 474 10.36 -9.39 -0.50
C SER A 474 10.40 -8.63 -1.83
N THR A 475 9.36 -8.67 -2.67
CA THR A 475 9.19 -7.75 -3.81
C THR A 475 9.05 -6.29 -3.34
N MET A 476 8.59 -6.07 -2.10
CA MET A 476 8.48 -4.74 -1.48
C MET A 476 9.76 -4.30 -0.76
N SER A 477 10.84 -5.07 -0.87
CA SER A 477 12.09 -4.73 -0.21
C SER A 477 12.90 -3.65 -0.95
N SER A 478 13.71 -2.91 -0.20
CA SER A 478 14.61 -1.89 -0.74
C SER A 478 15.88 -2.46 -1.39
N ARG A 479 16.09 -3.78 -1.34
CA ARG A 479 17.34 -4.45 -1.74
C ARG A 479 17.09 -5.69 -2.60
N THR A 480 17.97 -5.91 -3.57
CA THR A 480 17.95 -7.14 -4.38
C THR A 480 19.35 -7.56 -4.81
N VAL A 481 19.50 -8.84 -5.12
CA VAL A 481 20.70 -9.39 -5.77
C VAL A 481 20.63 -9.08 -7.26
N SER A 482 21.64 -8.41 -7.82
CA SER A 482 21.71 -8.08 -9.24
C SER A 482 23.15 -7.95 -9.73
N ALA A 483 23.33 -7.88 -11.05
CA ALA A 483 24.61 -7.48 -11.64
C ALA A 483 24.90 -6.01 -11.29
N ILE A 484 26.15 -5.72 -10.91
CA ILE A 484 26.61 -4.35 -10.66
C ILE A 484 26.79 -3.64 -12.02
N ASP A 485 27.56 -4.26 -12.91
CA ASP A 485 27.78 -3.80 -14.29
C ASP A 485 27.28 -4.85 -15.30
N PRO A 486 26.15 -4.63 -15.98
CA PRO A 486 25.65 -5.54 -17.01
C PRO A 486 26.64 -5.78 -18.15
N GLY A 487 27.45 -4.80 -18.55
CA GLY A 487 28.41 -4.96 -19.66
C GLY A 487 29.50 -5.98 -19.36
N ARG A 488 29.89 -6.09 -18.08
CA ARG A 488 30.83 -7.13 -17.62
C ARG A 488 30.22 -8.54 -17.64
N CYS A 489 28.89 -8.67 -17.61
CA CYS A 489 28.23 -9.95 -17.82
C CYS A 489 28.27 -10.40 -19.29
N ASP A 490 28.25 -9.46 -20.24
CA ASP A 490 28.21 -9.78 -21.68
C ASP A 490 29.53 -10.40 -22.17
N THR A 491 30.65 -10.01 -21.55
CA THR A 491 31.99 -10.55 -21.85
C THR A 491 32.39 -11.77 -21.02
N CYS A 492 31.55 -12.17 -20.04
CA CYS A 492 31.83 -13.30 -19.17
C CYS A 492 31.56 -14.64 -19.86
N THR A 493 32.63 -15.37 -20.18
CA THR A 493 32.55 -16.65 -20.90
C THR A 493 32.21 -17.84 -19.99
N THR A 494 32.62 -17.81 -18.72
CA THR A 494 32.51 -18.97 -17.83
C THR A 494 31.12 -19.10 -17.19
N ARG A 495 30.46 -17.95 -16.92
CA ARG A 495 29.11 -17.87 -16.34
C ARG A 495 28.94 -18.67 -15.03
N ASP A 496 30.01 -18.77 -14.23
CA ASP A 496 30.04 -19.50 -12.96
C ASP A 496 28.90 -19.13 -12.01
N CYS A 497 28.43 -17.86 -12.03
CA CYS A 497 27.30 -17.41 -11.21
C CYS A 497 25.99 -18.17 -11.50
N LEU A 498 25.87 -18.78 -12.68
CA LEU A 498 24.74 -19.62 -13.08
C LEU A 498 25.07 -21.11 -12.89
N VAL A 499 26.15 -21.59 -13.51
CA VAL A 499 26.46 -23.04 -13.60
C VAL A 499 27.32 -23.57 -12.44
N GLY A 500 27.91 -22.68 -11.65
CA GLY A 500 28.93 -23.02 -10.64
C GLY A 500 30.34 -23.05 -11.24
N GLY A 501 31.34 -23.00 -10.37
CA GLY A 501 32.75 -22.99 -10.77
C GLY A 501 33.69 -23.31 -9.61
N PRO A 502 35.00 -23.08 -9.77
CA PRO A 502 36.01 -23.41 -8.75
C PRO A 502 35.78 -22.73 -7.39
N ARG A 503 35.10 -21.58 -7.37
CA ARG A 503 34.83 -20.81 -6.14
C ARG A 503 33.56 -21.23 -5.40
N GLY A 504 32.71 -22.07 -6.01
CA GLY A 504 31.49 -22.56 -5.36
C GLY A 504 30.32 -22.82 -6.32
N PRO A 505 29.15 -23.20 -5.77
CA PRO A 505 27.96 -23.48 -6.56
C PRO A 505 27.39 -22.20 -7.20
N GLY A 506 26.78 -22.34 -8.37
CA GLY A 506 26.04 -21.28 -9.04
C GLY A 506 24.64 -21.07 -8.45
N CYS A 507 23.80 -20.31 -9.15
CA CYS A 507 22.42 -20.09 -8.74
C CYS A 507 21.59 -21.38 -8.87
N GLY A 508 21.25 -22.02 -7.75
CA GLY A 508 20.42 -23.23 -7.74
C GLY A 508 18.99 -23.06 -8.28
N LEU A 509 18.53 -21.83 -8.53
CA LEU A 509 17.22 -21.53 -9.14
C LEU A 509 17.32 -21.29 -10.65
N ASP A 510 18.51 -21.45 -11.23
CA ASP A 510 18.81 -21.21 -12.65
C ASP A 510 18.54 -19.76 -13.09
N LEU A 511 18.75 -18.80 -12.19
CA LEU A 511 18.56 -17.38 -12.52
C LEU A 511 19.79 -16.83 -13.22
N LEU A 512 19.60 -16.41 -14.47
CA LEU A 512 20.59 -15.65 -15.20
C LEU A 512 20.66 -14.22 -14.64
N ILE A 513 21.69 -13.93 -13.84
CA ILE A 513 21.88 -12.66 -13.12
C ILE A 513 21.65 -11.39 -13.96
N PRO A 514 22.20 -11.23 -15.19
CA PRO A 514 21.95 -10.02 -15.98
C PRO A 514 20.49 -9.83 -16.43
N LYS A 515 19.67 -10.89 -16.37
CA LYS A 515 18.22 -10.86 -16.66
C LYS A 515 17.36 -11.12 -15.41
N LYS A 516 17.96 -11.13 -14.22
CA LYS A 516 17.25 -11.26 -12.95
C LYS A 516 16.68 -9.91 -12.55
N ALA A 517 15.40 -9.88 -12.15
CA ALA A 517 14.70 -8.67 -11.73
C ALA A 517 13.92 -8.93 -10.44
N GLY A 518 14.07 -8.06 -9.45
CA GLY A 518 13.36 -8.16 -8.18
C GLY A 518 13.73 -9.39 -7.35
N ASN A 519 12.88 -9.73 -6.38
CA ASN A 519 13.10 -10.86 -5.46
C ASN A 519 12.10 -12.02 -5.61
N LEU A 520 11.13 -11.89 -6.52
CA LEU A 520 10.03 -12.84 -6.70
C LEU A 520 10.47 -14.28 -7.03
N ASP A 521 11.67 -14.47 -7.57
CA ASP A 521 12.25 -15.76 -7.92
C ASP A 521 13.60 -16.02 -7.22
N CYS A 522 13.97 -15.24 -6.21
CA CYS A 522 15.27 -15.29 -5.56
C CYS A 522 15.20 -15.72 -4.10
N THR A 523 15.90 -16.79 -3.73
CA THR A 523 16.07 -17.23 -2.34
C THR A 523 17.14 -16.44 -1.57
N PHE A 524 17.83 -15.50 -2.23
CA PHE A 524 18.83 -14.64 -1.59
C PHE A 524 19.99 -15.44 -0.96
N CYS A 525 20.30 -16.65 -1.46
CA CYS A 525 21.32 -17.54 -0.89
C CYS A 525 22.78 -17.06 -1.09
N LEU A 526 22.98 -16.10 -2.00
CA LEU A 526 24.26 -15.49 -2.40
C LEU A 526 25.30 -16.45 -2.99
N ASP A 527 24.92 -17.64 -3.44
CA ASP A 527 25.85 -18.58 -4.10
C ASP A 527 26.41 -17.97 -5.40
N CYS A 528 25.56 -17.28 -6.17
CA CYS A 528 25.96 -16.53 -7.36
C CYS A 528 27.01 -15.42 -7.10
N VAL A 529 27.01 -14.82 -5.90
CA VAL A 529 28.00 -13.82 -5.48
C VAL A 529 29.36 -14.48 -5.32
N THR A 530 29.41 -15.60 -4.59
CA THR A 530 30.65 -16.37 -4.38
C THR A 530 31.19 -16.97 -5.67
N ALA A 531 30.31 -17.45 -6.54
CA ALA A 531 30.71 -18.06 -7.80
C ALA A 531 31.16 -17.04 -8.87
N CYS A 532 30.78 -15.75 -8.81
CA CYS A 532 31.12 -14.79 -9.89
C CYS A 532 32.62 -14.44 -9.96
N PRO A 533 33.35 -14.74 -11.06
CA PRO A 533 34.82 -14.51 -11.17
C PRO A 533 35.24 -13.07 -11.17
N HIS A 534 34.30 -12.19 -11.41
CA HIS A 534 34.55 -10.77 -11.59
C HIS A 534 34.07 -9.93 -10.41
N GLY A 535 33.52 -10.54 -9.35
CA GLY A 535 32.92 -9.81 -8.24
C GLY A 535 31.77 -8.88 -8.68
N ASN A 536 31.08 -9.23 -9.77
CA ASN A 536 30.12 -8.37 -10.45
C ASN A 536 28.66 -8.60 -10.01
N VAL A 537 28.44 -9.37 -8.94
CA VAL A 537 27.10 -9.63 -8.40
C VAL A 537 27.04 -9.04 -6.99
N GLY A 538 26.13 -8.09 -6.79
CA GLY A 538 26.01 -7.29 -5.58
C GLY A 538 24.61 -7.33 -4.96
N ILE A 539 24.49 -6.83 -3.73
CA ILE A 539 23.20 -6.58 -3.07
C ILE A 539 22.89 -5.08 -3.20
N VAL A 540 22.23 -4.73 -4.29
CA VAL A 540 22.01 -3.34 -4.72
C VAL A 540 20.67 -2.80 -4.24
N ARG A 541 20.54 -1.46 -4.24
CA ARG A 541 19.24 -0.81 -3.98
C ARG A 541 18.27 -1.06 -5.14
N GLN A 542 17.01 -1.30 -4.80
CA GLN A 542 15.90 -1.32 -5.74
C GLN A 542 14.74 -0.47 -5.22
N VAL A 543 13.85 -0.07 -6.13
CA VAL A 543 12.59 0.56 -5.76
C VAL A 543 11.58 -0.56 -5.46
N PRO A 544 10.99 -0.61 -4.26
CA PRO A 544 9.95 -1.57 -3.91
C PRO A 544 8.86 -1.69 -4.98
N GLY A 545 8.54 -2.90 -5.41
CA GLY A 545 7.45 -3.18 -6.35
C GLY A 545 7.64 -2.70 -7.79
N ALA A 546 8.74 -2.06 -8.14
CA ALA A 546 8.96 -1.53 -9.50
C ALA A 546 9.00 -2.63 -10.57
N ASP A 547 9.49 -3.82 -10.23
CA ASP A 547 9.55 -4.97 -11.13
C ASP A 547 8.15 -5.56 -11.40
N LEU A 548 7.21 -5.40 -10.47
CA LEU A 548 5.81 -5.84 -10.62
C LEU A 548 5.06 -4.90 -11.57
N ALA A 549 5.27 -3.59 -11.47
CA ALA A 549 4.62 -2.59 -12.31
C ALA A 549 4.93 -2.77 -13.81
N MET A 550 6.20 -3.04 -14.12
CA MET A 550 6.63 -3.25 -15.51
C MET A 550 6.17 -4.60 -16.06
N ALA A 551 6.17 -5.65 -15.21
CA ALA A 551 5.80 -7.01 -15.57
C ALA A 551 6.57 -7.58 -16.80
N ASP A 552 7.82 -7.15 -16.95
CA ASP A 552 8.70 -7.46 -18.09
C ASP A 552 9.29 -8.89 -18.07
N VAL A 553 10.12 -9.17 -19.09
CA VAL A 553 10.87 -10.42 -19.23
C VAL A 553 11.94 -10.54 -18.14
N ARG A 554 11.93 -11.67 -17.43
CA ARG A 554 12.89 -12.03 -16.38
C ARG A 554 13.38 -13.47 -16.51
N SER A 555 14.58 -13.75 -16.00
CA SER A 555 15.26 -15.04 -16.16
C SER A 555 14.46 -16.26 -15.68
N GLY A 556 13.79 -16.18 -14.51
CA GLY A 556 13.08 -17.32 -13.93
C GLY A 556 11.72 -17.62 -14.56
N PHE A 557 11.06 -16.63 -15.14
CA PHE A 557 9.64 -16.71 -15.55
C PHE A 557 9.33 -16.32 -16.99
N GLY A 558 10.29 -15.78 -17.74
CA GLY A 558 10.01 -15.13 -19.02
C GLY A 558 9.23 -13.83 -18.79
N ARG A 559 8.28 -13.50 -19.67
CA ARG A 559 7.45 -12.31 -19.53
C ARG A 559 6.45 -12.46 -18.38
N LEU A 560 6.64 -11.71 -17.30
CA LEU A 560 5.81 -11.83 -16.10
C LEU A 560 4.32 -11.55 -16.37
N ALA A 561 4.00 -10.58 -17.23
CA ALA A 561 2.62 -10.22 -17.59
C ALA A 561 1.79 -11.39 -18.14
N HIS A 562 2.42 -12.46 -18.63
CA HIS A 562 1.73 -13.63 -19.20
C HIS A 562 1.63 -14.82 -18.22
N ARG A 563 2.13 -14.68 -16.99
CA ARG A 563 2.24 -15.77 -16.02
C ARG A 563 1.07 -15.78 -15.04
N LEU A 564 -0.07 -16.30 -15.51
CA LEU A 564 -1.31 -16.39 -14.71
C LEU A 564 -1.08 -17.12 -13.38
N ASP A 565 -0.27 -18.18 -13.39
CA ASP A 565 0.11 -18.94 -12.21
C ASP A 565 0.81 -18.07 -11.15
N VAL A 566 1.68 -17.15 -11.57
CA VAL A 566 2.36 -16.21 -10.66
C VAL A 566 1.41 -15.11 -10.18
N GLY A 567 0.57 -14.57 -11.07
CA GLY A 567 -0.43 -13.56 -10.71
C GLY A 567 -1.43 -14.08 -9.68
N VAL A 568 -1.91 -15.31 -9.86
CA VAL A 568 -2.81 -15.97 -8.89
C VAL A 568 -2.09 -16.28 -7.58
N LEU A 569 -0.84 -16.76 -7.62
CA LEU A 569 -0.06 -16.99 -6.40
C LEU A 569 0.07 -15.72 -5.55
N LEU A 570 0.39 -14.59 -6.17
CA LEU A 570 0.50 -13.31 -5.48
C LEU A 570 -0.84 -12.80 -4.95
N ALA A 571 -1.92 -12.97 -5.72
CA ALA A 571 -3.27 -12.64 -5.26
C ALA A 571 -3.70 -13.51 -4.06
N VAL A 572 -3.43 -14.82 -4.10
CA VAL A 572 -3.71 -15.74 -2.99
C VAL A 572 -2.91 -15.36 -1.74
N ILE A 573 -1.62 -15.04 -1.87
CA ILE A 573 -0.80 -14.62 -0.72
C ILE A 573 -1.30 -13.28 -0.15
N ALA A 574 -1.71 -12.34 -1.01
CA ALA A 574 -2.22 -11.04 -0.57
C ALA A 574 -3.58 -11.15 0.12
N ILE A 575 -4.55 -11.81 -0.51
CA ILE A 575 -5.89 -12.02 0.06
C ILE A 575 -5.80 -12.93 1.29
N GLY A 576 -4.95 -13.96 1.26
CA GLY A 576 -4.71 -14.85 2.38
C GLY A 576 -4.28 -14.11 3.64
N GLY A 577 -3.47 -13.05 3.53
CA GLY A 577 -3.11 -12.22 4.68
C GLY A 577 -4.28 -11.43 5.26
N ILE A 578 -5.17 -10.93 4.40
CA ILE A 578 -6.39 -10.24 4.83
C ILE A 578 -7.34 -11.22 5.53
N VAL A 579 -7.54 -12.40 4.94
CA VAL A 579 -8.42 -13.46 5.48
C VAL A 579 -7.88 -14.00 6.80
N ASN A 580 -6.58 -14.27 6.87
CA ASN A 580 -5.92 -14.76 8.08
C ASN A 580 -6.07 -13.78 9.25
N ALA A 581 -5.85 -12.49 9.01
CA ALA A 581 -6.06 -11.47 10.04
C ALA A 581 -7.53 -11.28 10.41
N ALA A 582 -8.44 -11.30 9.42
CA ALA A 582 -9.88 -11.20 9.67
C ALA A 582 -10.40 -12.36 10.52
N GLY A 583 -9.91 -13.58 10.26
CA GLY A 583 -10.28 -14.79 11.00
C GLY A 583 -9.91 -14.77 12.48
N MET A 584 -9.10 -13.81 12.93
CA MET A 584 -8.74 -13.61 14.34
C MET A 584 -9.45 -12.43 15.00
N THR A 585 -10.37 -11.77 14.29
CA THR A 585 -11.12 -10.64 14.85
C THR A 585 -12.36 -11.12 15.59
N ALA A 586 -12.63 -10.57 16.76
CA ALA A 586 -13.76 -10.97 17.60
C ALA A 586 -15.11 -11.02 16.84
N PRO A 587 -15.47 -10.05 15.97
CA PRO A 587 -16.73 -10.12 15.22
C PRO A 587 -16.81 -11.30 14.24
N VAL A 588 -15.68 -11.73 13.68
CA VAL A 588 -15.64 -12.87 12.74
C VAL A 588 -15.70 -14.17 13.51
N VAL A 589 -14.94 -14.29 14.61
CA VAL A 589 -14.98 -15.48 15.48
C VAL A 589 -16.38 -15.67 16.05
N GLU A 590 -17.00 -14.62 16.59
CA GLU A 590 -18.37 -14.69 17.11
C GLU A 590 -19.39 -15.05 16.02
N ALA A 591 -19.21 -14.54 14.80
CA ALA A 591 -20.07 -14.91 13.67
C ALA A 591 -19.91 -16.39 13.29
N MET A 592 -18.70 -16.94 13.41
CA MET A 592 -18.44 -18.36 13.16
C MET A 592 -19.02 -19.25 14.28
N ASP A 593 -18.87 -18.86 15.55
CA ASP A 593 -19.41 -19.61 16.69
C ASP A 593 -20.94 -19.73 16.67
N ARG A 594 -21.63 -18.81 15.99
CA ARG A 594 -23.09 -18.87 15.78
C ARG A 594 -23.53 -19.88 14.71
N ILE A 595 -22.61 -20.41 13.90
CA ILE A 595 -22.91 -21.34 12.81
C ILE A 595 -22.78 -22.79 13.33
N PRO A 596 -23.86 -23.58 13.39
CA PRO A 596 -23.84 -24.92 13.97
C PRO A 596 -23.32 -25.97 12.96
N ILE A 597 -22.07 -25.83 12.51
CA ILE A 597 -21.40 -26.81 11.63
C ILE A 597 -20.35 -27.56 12.44
N GLU A 598 -20.54 -28.87 12.58
CA GLU A 598 -19.56 -29.79 13.16
C GLU A 598 -19.02 -30.74 12.08
N PRO A 599 -17.72 -31.07 12.11
CA PRO A 599 -16.71 -30.63 13.07
C PRO A 599 -16.18 -29.20 12.83
N ARG A 600 -15.82 -28.46 13.89
CA ARG A 600 -15.34 -27.05 13.83
C ARG A 600 -14.27 -26.76 12.75
N TRP A 601 -13.32 -27.68 12.55
CA TRP A 601 -12.27 -27.55 11.53
C TRP A 601 -12.81 -27.39 10.10
N LEU A 602 -14.00 -27.94 9.80
CA LEU A 602 -14.66 -27.82 8.51
C LEU A 602 -15.18 -26.39 8.30
N LEU A 603 -15.70 -25.77 9.35
CA LEU A 603 -16.20 -24.40 9.33
C LEU A 603 -15.04 -23.42 9.15
N GLU A 604 -13.97 -23.54 9.93
CA GLU A 604 -12.79 -22.67 9.87
C GLU A 604 -12.06 -22.82 8.53
N GLY A 605 -11.75 -24.05 8.13
CA GLY A 605 -11.12 -24.31 6.83
C GLY A 605 -12.00 -23.86 5.66
N GLY A 606 -13.32 -24.07 5.77
CA GLY A 606 -14.31 -23.61 4.79
C GLY A 606 -14.38 -22.10 4.68
N PHE A 607 -14.41 -21.38 5.81
CA PHE A 607 -14.38 -19.91 5.86
C PHE A 607 -13.17 -19.37 5.11
N VAL A 608 -11.97 -19.90 5.40
CA VAL A 608 -10.72 -19.44 4.77
C VAL A 608 -10.77 -19.64 3.26
N LEU A 609 -11.18 -20.83 2.81
CA LEU A 609 -11.26 -21.15 1.40
C LEU A 609 -12.26 -20.23 0.69
N VAL A 610 -13.47 -20.09 1.23
CA VAL A 610 -14.53 -19.25 0.65
C VAL A 610 -14.10 -17.78 0.62
N ALA A 611 -13.52 -17.26 1.70
CA ALA A 611 -13.07 -15.88 1.79
C ALA A 611 -11.94 -15.58 0.77
N ILE A 612 -10.99 -16.51 0.59
CA ILE A 612 -9.97 -16.41 -0.47
C ILE A 612 -10.64 -16.37 -1.85
N LEU A 613 -11.57 -17.27 -2.13
CA LEU A 613 -12.27 -17.32 -3.42
C LEU A 613 -13.08 -16.04 -3.69
N VAL A 614 -13.74 -15.47 -2.68
CA VAL A 614 -14.47 -14.20 -2.77
C VAL A 614 -13.51 -13.04 -3.06
N GLY A 615 -12.37 -12.97 -2.37
CA GLY A 615 -11.35 -11.96 -2.63
C GLY A 615 -10.77 -12.06 -4.04
N LEU A 616 -10.47 -13.28 -4.50
CA LEU A 616 -10.01 -13.54 -5.88
C LEU A 616 -11.08 -13.17 -6.91
N LEU A 617 -12.35 -13.43 -6.64
CA LEU A 617 -13.47 -13.01 -7.50
C LEU A 617 -13.54 -11.48 -7.59
N GLY A 618 -13.42 -10.77 -6.47
CA GLY A 618 -13.38 -9.31 -6.44
C GLY A 618 -12.26 -8.73 -7.31
N LEU A 619 -11.05 -9.28 -7.21
CA LEU A 619 -9.91 -8.91 -8.06
C LEU A 619 -10.17 -9.24 -9.54
N ALA A 620 -10.78 -10.39 -9.83
CA ALA A 620 -11.13 -10.78 -11.19
C ALA A 620 -12.17 -9.84 -11.83
N LEU A 621 -13.21 -9.44 -11.07
CA LEU A 621 -14.23 -8.48 -11.51
C LEU A 621 -13.60 -7.12 -11.86
N ALA A 622 -12.57 -6.68 -11.12
CA ALA A 622 -11.80 -5.47 -11.41
C ALA A 622 -11.09 -5.46 -12.78
N SER A 623 -11.00 -6.62 -13.44
CA SER A 623 -10.29 -6.83 -14.70
C SER A 623 -11.21 -6.93 -15.94
N ILE A 624 -12.53 -6.82 -15.79
CA ILE A 624 -13.50 -7.11 -16.86
C ILE A 624 -13.62 -5.98 -17.91
N GLY A 625 -13.41 -4.72 -17.52
CA GLY A 625 -13.78 -3.55 -18.32
C GLY A 625 -12.93 -3.24 -19.56
N ASP A 626 -11.71 -3.75 -19.70
CA ASP A 626 -10.81 -3.44 -20.82
C ASP A 626 -10.78 -4.57 -21.85
N ARG A 627 -11.28 -4.31 -23.07
CA ARG A 627 -11.29 -5.30 -24.17
C ARG A 627 -10.01 -5.32 -25.01
N GLY A 628 -9.08 -4.37 -24.82
CA GLY A 628 -7.87 -4.25 -25.62
C GLY A 628 -6.72 -5.17 -25.20
N VAL A 629 -6.66 -5.55 -23.92
CA VAL A 629 -5.59 -6.40 -23.35
C VAL A 629 -6.14 -7.81 -23.11
N PRO A 630 -5.39 -8.91 -23.36
CA PRO A 630 -5.85 -10.28 -23.10
C PRO A 630 -6.32 -10.48 -21.65
N ARG A 631 -7.41 -11.25 -21.45
CA ARG A 631 -7.99 -11.48 -20.10
C ARG A 631 -6.97 -11.98 -19.08
N THR A 632 -6.11 -12.91 -19.50
CA THR A 632 -5.06 -13.50 -18.65
C THR A 632 -4.06 -12.45 -18.17
N GLU A 633 -3.63 -11.54 -19.05
CA GLU A 633 -2.72 -10.45 -18.68
C GLU A 633 -3.38 -9.47 -17.71
N ARG A 634 -4.67 -9.15 -17.89
CA ARG A 634 -5.40 -8.28 -16.96
C ARG A 634 -5.50 -8.89 -15.55
N LEU A 635 -5.77 -10.21 -15.48
CA LEU A 635 -5.78 -10.97 -14.23
C LEU A 635 -4.40 -11.01 -13.56
N VAL A 636 -3.34 -11.20 -14.35
CA VAL A 636 -1.97 -11.14 -13.82
C VAL A 636 -1.67 -9.76 -13.24
N ARG A 637 -1.99 -8.69 -13.97
CA ARG A 637 -1.69 -7.32 -13.55
C ARG A 637 -2.42 -6.92 -12.27
N ILE A 638 -3.66 -7.34 -12.07
CA ILE A 638 -4.37 -7.07 -10.80
C ILE A 638 -3.77 -7.88 -9.64
N GLY A 639 -3.35 -9.14 -9.88
CA GLY A 639 -2.63 -9.94 -8.87
C GLY A 639 -1.27 -9.34 -8.48
N LEU A 640 -0.55 -8.77 -9.44
CA LEU A 640 0.67 -8.00 -9.17
C LEU A 640 0.38 -6.72 -8.39
N ALA A 641 -0.70 -6.02 -8.74
CA ALA A 641 -1.07 -4.76 -8.13
C ALA A 641 -1.54 -4.89 -6.67
N VAL A 642 -2.18 -6.00 -6.27
CA VAL A 642 -2.62 -6.19 -4.87
C VAL A 642 -1.47 -6.56 -3.92
N THR A 643 -0.31 -6.95 -4.46
CA THR A 643 0.83 -7.45 -3.67
C THR A 643 1.33 -6.48 -2.58
N PRO A 644 1.47 -5.16 -2.82
CA PRO A 644 1.91 -4.23 -1.78
C PRO A 644 0.91 -4.10 -0.63
N LEU A 645 -0.40 -4.04 -0.91
CA LEU A 645 -1.44 -3.98 0.12
C LEU A 645 -1.48 -5.27 0.94
N GLY A 646 -1.39 -6.44 0.27
CA GLY A 646 -1.30 -7.72 0.96
C GLY A 646 -0.05 -7.83 1.84
N THR A 647 1.09 -7.36 1.35
CA THR A 647 2.34 -7.32 2.13
C THR A 647 2.21 -6.39 3.34
N ALA A 648 1.58 -5.23 3.17
CA ALA A 648 1.27 -4.30 4.27
C ALA A 648 0.38 -4.97 5.32
N MET A 649 -0.64 -5.74 4.91
CA MET A 649 -1.48 -6.47 5.85
C MET A 649 -0.69 -7.52 6.65
N TRP A 650 0.21 -8.25 6.00
CA TRP A 650 1.09 -9.19 6.72
C TRP A 650 2.02 -8.49 7.72
N ILE A 651 2.53 -7.31 7.37
CA ILE A 651 3.39 -6.51 8.27
C ILE A 651 2.61 -6.05 9.49
N VAL A 652 1.40 -5.52 9.27
CA VAL A 652 0.51 -5.03 10.32
C VAL A 652 0.12 -6.18 11.24
N HIS A 653 -0.40 -7.28 10.68
CA HIS A 653 -0.88 -8.41 11.45
C HIS A 653 0.23 -9.13 12.23
N PHE A 654 1.36 -9.46 11.59
CA PHE A 654 2.47 -10.11 12.30
C PHE A 654 3.26 -9.15 13.18
N GLY A 655 3.32 -7.87 12.80
CA GLY A 655 3.81 -6.81 13.67
C GLY A 655 2.98 -6.73 14.94
N PHE A 656 1.66 -6.94 14.81
CA PHE A 656 0.77 -6.97 15.95
C PHE A 656 1.13 -8.05 16.94
N HIS A 657 1.12 -9.30 16.50
CA HIS A 657 1.50 -10.43 17.32
C HIS A 657 2.94 -10.33 17.88
N LEU A 658 3.88 -9.78 17.12
CA LEU A 658 5.26 -9.63 17.58
C LEU A 658 5.37 -8.65 18.76
N VAL A 659 4.72 -7.49 18.66
CA VAL A 659 4.82 -6.44 19.67
C VAL A 659 4.05 -6.83 20.92
N THR A 660 2.80 -7.26 20.78
CA THR A 660 1.95 -7.63 21.92
C THR A 660 2.31 -9.00 22.50
N GLY A 661 2.86 -9.90 21.69
CA GLY A 661 3.33 -11.22 22.14
C GLY A 661 4.80 -11.26 22.55
N TRP A 662 5.51 -10.13 22.63
CA TRP A 662 6.96 -10.12 22.91
C TRP A 662 7.38 -10.92 24.16
N PRO A 663 6.69 -10.82 25.33
CA PRO A 663 7.08 -11.55 26.54
C PRO A 663 7.03 -13.07 26.44
N THR A 664 6.23 -13.61 25.52
CA THR A 664 6.04 -15.06 25.37
C THR A 664 7.34 -15.80 25.03
N ALA A 665 8.26 -15.18 24.28
CA ALA A 665 9.57 -15.78 24.03
C ALA A 665 10.39 -15.92 25.31
N GLU A 666 10.35 -14.90 26.18
CA GLU A 666 11.07 -14.91 27.45
C GLU A 666 10.51 -16.00 28.38
N ALA A 667 9.18 -16.15 28.44
CA ALA A 667 8.53 -17.21 29.21
C ALA A 667 9.00 -18.60 28.76
N ALA A 668 8.91 -18.89 27.45
CA ALA A 668 9.29 -20.18 26.91
C ALA A 668 10.80 -20.47 27.05
N LEU A 669 11.66 -19.47 26.80
CA LEU A 669 13.12 -19.61 26.95
C LEU A 669 13.53 -19.81 28.41
N THR A 670 12.93 -19.08 29.35
CA THR A 670 13.22 -19.21 30.78
C THR A 670 12.77 -20.58 31.28
N ARG A 671 11.61 -21.07 30.83
CA ARG A 671 11.17 -22.43 31.15
C ARG A 671 12.16 -23.47 30.66
N VAL A 672 12.56 -23.46 29.38
CA VAL A 672 13.57 -24.41 28.88
C VAL A 672 14.86 -24.31 29.68
N GLY A 673 15.30 -23.09 30.00
CA GLY A 673 16.47 -22.88 30.84
C GLY A 673 16.32 -23.51 32.22
N HIS A 674 15.15 -23.41 32.85
CA HIS A 674 14.84 -24.03 34.12
C HIS A 674 14.83 -25.56 34.03
N ASP A 675 14.17 -26.12 33.01
CA ASP A 675 14.08 -27.57 32.80
C ASP A 675 15.46 -28.21 32.52
N LEU A 676 16.36 -27.47 31.88
CA LEU A 676 17.75 -27.87 31.65
C LEU A 676 18.69 -27.59 32.84
N GLY A 677 18.20 -26.99 33.93
CA GLY A 677 19.00 -26.59 35.09
C GLY A 677 19.97 -25.43 34.82
N ALA A 678 19.80 -24.69 33.72
CA ALA A 678 20.61 -23.52 33.36
C ALA A 678 20.22 -22.26 34.13
N THR A 679 19.01 -22.20 34.70
CA THR A 679 18.56 -21.15 35.62
C THR A 679 17.77 -21.74 36.78
N ALA A 680 17.90 -21.13 37.96
CA ALA A 680 17.09 -21.47 39.14
C ALA A 680 15.75 -20.72 39.17
N GLN A 681 15.55 -19.75 38.26
CA GLN A 681 14.33 -18.95 38.18
C GLN A 681 13.21 -19.78 37.54
N MET A 682 12.11 -19.98 38.27
CA MET A 682 10.89 -20.54 37.66
C MET A 682 10.30 -19.54 36.66
N PRO A 683 9.79 -20.01 35.51
CA PRO A 683 9.15 -19.14 34.53
C PRO A 683 7.88 -18.55 35.11
N ASP A 684 7.73 -17.23 35.01
CA ASP A 684 6.47 -16.58 35.36
C ASP A 684 5.46 -16.82 34.22
N ARG A 685 4.38 -17.53 34.54
CA ARG A 685 3.33 -17.86 33.58
C ARG A 685 2.58 -16.62 33.10
N ILE A 686 2.62 -15.51 33.83
CA ILE A 686 2.02 -14.25 33.33
C ILE A 686 2.75 -13.71 32.09
N MET A 687 4.04 -14.01 31.94
CA MET A 687 4.83 -13.63 30.77
C MET A 687 4.44 -14.42 29.52
N SER A 688 3.63 -15.49 29.66
CA SER A 688 3.06 -16.19 28.52
C SER A 688 1.77 -15.54 27.97
N CYS A 689 1.28 -14.49 28.63
CA CYS A 689 0.20 -13.64 28.13
C CYS A 689 0.72 -12.60 27.12
N CYS A 690 -0.23 -11.95 26.45
CA CYS A 690 0.03 -10.78 25.62
C CYS A 690 0.00 -9.49 26.45
N VAL A 691 0.79 -8.51 26.05
CA VAL A 691 0.72 -7.13 26.59
C VAL A 691 -0.28 -6.30 25.78
N PRO A 692 -0.94 -5.31 26.40
CA PRO A 692 -1.78 -4.37 25.68
C PRO A 692 -1.01 -3.72 24.52
N PRO A 693 -1.65 -3.53 23.35
CA PRO A 693 -1.01 -2.84 22.23
C PRO A 693 -0.67 -1.40 22.65
N PRO A 694 0.55 -0.92 22.40
CA PRO A 694 0.93 0.45 22.73
C PRO A 694 0.20 1.47 21.84
N ASP A 695 -0.05 2.67 22.36
CA ASP A 695 -0.86 3.70 21.69
C ASP A 695 -0.33 4.11 20.29
N TRP A 696 0.97 3.96 20.04
CA TRP A 696 1.59 4.28 18.75
C TRP A 696 1.39 3.20 17.67
N MET A 697 0.82 2.05 18.02
CA MET A 697 0.73 0.89 17.15
C MET A 697 -0.31 1.04 16.03
N LEU A 698 -1.58 1.28 16.40
CA LEU A 698 -2.67 1.56 15.47
C LEU A 698 -2.35 2.65 14.40
N PRO A 699 -1.74 3.81 14.72
CA PRO A 699 -1.32 4.79 13.71
C PRO A 699 -0.31 4.23 12.72
N VAL A 700 0.68 3.49 13.23
CA VAL A 700 1.72 2.90 12.40
C VAL A 700 1.11 1.84 11.49
N GLU A 701 0.16 1.05 11.99
CA GLU A 701 -0.55 0.06 11.21
C GLU A 701 -1.36 0.71 10.07
N LEU A 702 -2.14 1.75 10.37
CA LEU A 702 -2.87 2.52 9.36
C LEU A 702 -1.93 3.15 8.33
N LEU A 703 -0.79 3.72 8.77
CA LEU A 703 0.21 4.28 7.88
C LEU A 703 0.79 3.21 6.94
N VAL A 704 1.16 2.03 7.47
CA VAL A 704 1.69 0.91 6.69
C VAL A 704 0.65 0.43 5.68
N LEU A 705 -0.61 0.29 6.07
CA LEU A 705 -1.72 -0.05 5.15
C LEU A 705 -1.90 1.01 4.06
N SER A 706 -1.87 2.30 4.41
CA SER A 706 -1.99 3.40 3.44
C SER A 706 -0.82 3.45 2.45
N VAL A 707 0.41 3.17 2.91
CA VAL A 707 1.58 3.01 2.03
C VAL A 707 1.40 1.80 1.10
N GLY A 708 0.87 0.68 1.63
CA GLY A 708 0.52 -0.50 0.84
C GLY A 708 -0.53 -0.20 -0.23
N LEU A 709 -1.57 0.57 0.09
CA LEU A 709 -2.58 1.03 -0.86
C LEU A 709 -1.95 1.92 -1.93
N ALA A 710 -1.16 2.93 -1.55
CA ALA A 710 -0.50 3.83 -2.49
C ALA A 710 0.41 3.07 -3.46
N GLY A 711 1.20 2.12 -2.95
CA GLY A 711 2.00 1.22 -3.78
C GLY A 711 1.16 0.38 -4.74
N SER A 712 0.04 -0.17 -4.26
CA SER A 712 -0.88 -0.99 -5.07
C SER A 712 -1.54 -0.18 -6.20
N LEU A 713 -2.04 1.02 -5.87
CA LEU A 713 -2.62 1.96 -6.83
C LEU A 713 -1.59 2.39 -7.89
N GLY A 714 -0.36 2.67 -7.45
CA GLY A 714 0.76 2.96 -8.34
C GLY A 714 1.05 1.81 -9.30
N ILE A 715 1.33 0.62 -8.78
CA ILE A 715 1.64 -0.57 -9.59
C ILE A 715 0.51 -0.87 -10.59
N ALA A 716 -0.75 -0.77 -10.17
CA ALA A 716 -1.89 -0.90 -11.07
C ALA A 716 -1.83 0.13 -12.21
N TRP A 717 -1.60 1.40 -11.89
CA TRP A 717 -1.58 2.49 -12.87
C TRP A 717 -0.45 2.32 -13.89
N TRP A 718 0.78 2.07 -13.41
CA TRP A 718 1.93 1.82 -14.28
C TRP A 718 1.77 0.53 -15.09
N GLY A 719 1.17 -0.51 -14.51
CA GLY A 719 0.85 -1.75 -15.20
C GLY A 719 -0.12 -1.54 -16.36
N TRP A 720 -1.22 -0.80 -16.15
CA TRP A 720 -2.17 -0.47 -17.22
C TRP A 720 -1.55 0.40 -18.30
N ARG A 721 -0.66 1.31 -17.92
CA ARG A 721 0.10 2.09 -18.89
C ARG A 721 1.02 1.22 -19.74
N ALA A 722 1.76 0.30 -19.12
CA ALA A 722 2.63 -0.63 -19.84
C ALA A 722 1.83 -1.51 -20.81
N ALA A 723 0.66 -2.00 -20.38
CA ALA A 723 -0.26 -2.77 -21.22
C ALA A 723 -0.80 -1.95 -22.40
N ALA A 724 -1.15 -0.68 -22.18
CA ALA A 724 -1.62 0.20 -23.26
C ALA A 724 -0.55 0.41 -24.34
N ILE A 725 0.71 0.56 -23.92
CA ILE A 725 1.86 0.71 -24.83
C ILE A 725 2.12 -0.58 -25.61
N SER A 726 2.07 -1.75 -24.96
CA SER A 726 2.35 -3.02 -25.64
C SER A 726 1.32 -3.37 -26.71
N VAL A 727 0.10 -2.86 -26.61
CA VAL A 727 -0.98 -3.06 -27.61
C VAL A 727 -1.03 -1.91 -28.63
N GLY A 728 -0.05 -1.00 -28.64
CA GLY A 728 0.01 0.12 -29.60
C GLY A 728 -1.10 1.16 -29.40
N SER A 729 -1.75 1.18 -28.24
CA SER A 729 -2.81 2.13 -27.90
C SER A 729 -2.20 3.47 -27.45
N THR A 730 -2.95 4.56 -27.60
CA THR A 730 -2.51 5.87 -27.09
C THR A 730 -2.43 5.84 -25.56
N ALA A 731 -1.21 5.89 -25.02
CA ALA A 731 -0.93 5.93 -23.59
C ALA A 731 -1.23 7.32 -22.97
N SER A 732 -2.32 7.98 -23.40
CA SER A 732 -2.75 9.24 -22.81
C SER A 732 -3.14 9.00 -21.34
N PRO A 733 -2.78 9.90 -20.41
CA PRO A 733 -3.11 9.73 -19.00
C PRO A 733 -4.60 9.45 -18.77
N ASP A 734 -5.50 10.12 -19.49
CA ASP A 734 -6.95 9.94 -19.34
C ASP A 734 -7.45 8.55 -19.78
N ALA A 735 -6.84 7.96 -20.82
CA ALA A 735 -7.17 6.60 -21.26
C ALA A 735 -6.69 5.57 -20.24
N VAL A 736 -5.47 5.74 -19.72
CA VAL A 736 -4.91 4.86 -18.68
C VAL A 736 -5.73 4.95 -17.39
N THR A 737 -6.07 6.16 -16.93
CA THR A 737 -6.84 6.37 -15.70
C THR A 737 -8.22 5.72 -15.77
N ARG A 738 -8.91 5.76 -16.92
CA ARG A 738 -10.20 5.07 -17.10
C ARG A 738 -10.09 3.56 -16.99
N ARG A 739 -9.02 2.96 -17.54
CA ARG A 739 -8.74 1.52 -17.45
C ARG A 739 -8.32 1.11 -16.03
N TRP A 740 -7.66 2.01 -15.32
CA TRP A 740 -7.19 1.83 -13.95
C TRP A 740 -8.30 1.93 -12.90
N LEU A 741 -9.34 2.74 -13.12
CA LEU A 741 -10.37 3.05 -12.13
C LEU A 741 -11.05 1.82 -11.49
N PRO A 742 -11.47 0.78 -12.23
CA PRO A 742 -12.06 -0.42 -11.61
C PRO A 742 -11.09 -1.14 -10.66
N SER A 743 -9.81 -1.24 -11.06
CA SER A 743 -8.76 -1.79 -10.19
C SER A 743 -8.56 -0.94 -8.95
N ALA A 744 -8.55 0.39 -9.09
CA ALA A 744 -8.41 1.31 -7.98
C ALA A 744 -9.55 1.18 -6.97
N MET A 745 -10.80 1.09 -7.43
CA MET A 745 -11.97 0.93 -6.56
C MET A 745 -11.90 -0.35 -5.72
N VAL A 746 -11.53 -1.48 -6.32
CA VAL A 746 -11.39 -2.74 -5.59
C VAL A 746 -10.22 -2.68 -4.60
N LEU A 747 -9.09 -2.08 -4.96
CA LEU A 747 -7.95 -1.93 -4.06
C LEU A 747 -8.27 -1.00 -2.86
N VAL A 748 -9.02 0.08 -3.09
CA VAL A 748 -9.51 0.96 -2.00
C VAL A 748 -10.50 0.22 -1.11
N GLY A 749 -11.40 -0.59 -1.69
CA GLY A 749 -12.33 -1.43 -0.92
C GLY A 749 -11.60 -2.46 -0.05
N LEU A 750 -10.60 -3.16 -0.60
CA LEU A 750 -9.74 -4.07 0.16
C LEU A 750 -8.99 -3.33 1.27
N TRP A 751 -8.47 -2.12 0.99
CA TRP A 751 -7.81 -1.32 2.01
C TRP A 751 -8.79 -0.92 3.15
N ALA A 752 -10.04 -0.57 2.82
CA ALA A 752 -11.05 -0.27 3.82
C ALA A 752 -11.36 -1.48 4.71
N ILE A 753 -11.41 -2.69 4.13
CA ILE A 753 -11.53 -3.94 4.88
C ILE A 753 -10.31 -4.13 5.80
N THR A 754 -9.09 -3.94 5.29
CA THR A 754 -7.88 -4.07 6.12
C THR A 754 -7.84 -3.05 7.25
N ALA A 755 -8.25 -1.80 6.99
CA ALA A 755 -8.33 -0.78 8.03
C ALA A 755 -9.36 -1.18 9.10
N TRP A 756 -10.54 -1.65 8.69
CA TRP A 756 -11.57 -2.15 9.62
C TRP A 756 -11.05 -3.29 10.51
N ILE A 757 -10.31 -4.26 9.95
CA ILE A 757 -9.71 -5.39 10.70
C ILE A 757 -8.84 -4.87 11.85
N VAL A 758 -8.00 -3.86 11.60
CA VAL A 758 -7.07 -3.32 12.61
C VAL A 758 -7.80 -2.60 13.75
N PHE A 759 -9.00 -2.09 13.52
CA PHE A 759 -9.83 -1.52 14.58
C PHE A 759 -10.58 -2.57 15.42
N GLN A 760 -10.56 -3.85 15.03
CA GLN A 760 -11.27 -4.88 15.78
C GLN A 760 -10.41 -5.46 16.90
N PRO A 761 -11.01 -5.87 18.04
CA PRO A 761 -10.33 -6.72 19.00
C PRO A 761 -9.86 -8.00 18.29
N MET A 762 -8.58 -8.34 18.47
CA MET A 762 -7.94 -9.47 17.81
C MET A 762 -7.49 -10.50 18.85
N GLU A 763 -7.80 -11.77 18.60
CA GLU A 763 -7.35 -12.89 19.42
C GLU A 763 -5.85 -13.11 19.25
N MET A 764 -5.18 -13.36 20.37
CA MET A 764 -3.73 -13.57 20.41
C MET A 764 -3.38 -15.05 20.36
N ARG A 765 -2.97 -15.52 19.19
CA ARG A 765 -2.56 -16.91 18.95
C ARG A 765 -1.22 -17.22 19.62
N GLY A 766 -1.12 -18.40 20.23
CA GLY A 766 0.10 -18.86 20.92
C GLY A 766 0.43 -18.10 22.20
N THR A 767 -0.59 -17.47 22.82
CA THR A 767 -0.50 -16.78 24.12
C THR A 767 -1.59 -17.30 25.05
N SER A 768 -1.44 -17.16 26.36
CA SER A 768 -2.45 -17.55 27.35
C SER A 768 -3.68 -16.62 27.41
N GLY A 769 -3.86 -15.73 26.43
CA GLY A 769 -4.96 -14.76 26.36
C GLY A 769 -4.77 -13.55 27.28
N PHE A 770 -5.65 -12.56 27.18
CA PHE A 770 -5.79 -11.54 28.22
C PHE A 770 -6.58 -12.20 29.37
N MET A 771 -5.91 -12.53 30.48
CA MET A 771 -6.68 -12.91 31.69
C MET A 771 -7.48 -11.67 32.14
N PRO A 772 -8.79 -11.80 32.39
CA PRO A 772 -9.63 -10.70 32.85
C PRO A 772 -9.21 -10.14 34.21
#